data_AF-A0A661FVI2-F1
#
_entry.id   AF-A0A661FVI2-F1
#
_cell.length_a   1.000
_cell.length_b   1.000
_cell.length_c   1.000
_cell.angle_alpha   90.00
_cell.angle_beta   90.00
_cell.angle_gamma   90.00
#
_symmetry.space_group_name_H-M   'P 1'
#
loop_
_entity.id
_entity.type
_entity.pdbx_description
1 polymer ?
#
loop_
_entity_poly.entity_id
_entity_poly.type
_entity_poly.pdbx_seq_one_letter_code
_entity_poly.pdbx_strand_id
1 'polypeptide(L)'
;MKRIERVRAFLRRTVTALSPSEAAWHGASVGVYVLATALLLAFFAVYFMQDFTLQKLPAFLVQIGVLFLLGVLALLVFHYIGKLAPSYRFALFVLAPFIIVVFAPGDEKQSAVFGTVLILIASFIGAGIAVLRKDGFEPARQKVTLAITALGIGGLLVGLYATFSDKDSANPLLDGYVLEDRTLDLPNPGLPGTHDVLTLTYGSGQDKRRSEYGDGADLISRSVDGSKLIDNWDGFSGWLRTSYWGFDAGELPLQARVWYPDGDGPYPLVLVVHGNHAMEDFSDPGYAYLGELFASRGIIFASVDENYINFAISAWVEVFADRPGLKEENDARGWLLLQHLAQWRDWNDEPGHQFQNKVDMDRVALIGHSRGGEAVGVAASFNSLQRYPDDATLAFDFDFNLRGVIAIAPVDGQYQPRDRGTPIRDVNYFTIHGSMDGDVQSFEGTSQYSRVAFTNPDDFHFRSSLYVTGANHGQFNTTWNNLDMSWFRAWALDLDGIMDGEEQRDVARVYFSAFLEVVLRDRFEYLPIFSDARYAAGWLPNTFYINQYSNSAELPVADFEEDIDPTTNSLAGGRIETAHLSKWYEARNSLKWDDLDTHSVVLAWDEEFTEEVARVDFVLPEDWSGANDRTIISASISAADIGTLPEDWEKDEDAPDDEEKENDKAPLDWSIELMDRSGVSVSLPLSHDEALYPQIQAIPRRASFLDGTDTAEVLFRRFEFPVTAFVSANTAFDPAELARISFVFDRTKKGAIIIDDLSVTNVE
;
A
#
# COMPACT_ATOMS: atom_id res chain seq x y z
N MET A 1 -22.30 -23.93 -60.60
CA MET A 1 -21.46 -24.99 -59.97
C MET A 1 -19.95 -24.77 -60.13
N LYS A 2 -19.39 -24.63 -61.35
CA LYS A 2 -17.91 -24.51 -61.57
C LYS A 2 -17.17 -23.37 -60.85
N ARG A 3 -17.84 -22.24 -60.51
CA ARG A 3 -17.22 -21.14 -59.73
C ARG A 3 -17.07 -21.48 -58.23
N ILE A 4 -18.06 -22.15 -57.65
CA ILE A 4 -18.05 -22.58 -56.23
C ILE A 4 -16.99 -23.67 -56.02
N GLU A 5 -16.82 -24.58 -56.97
CA GLU A 5 -15.75 -25.59 -56.91
C GLU A 5 -14.36 -24.98 -57.02
N ARG A 6 -14.15 -23.93 -57.82
CA ARG A 6 -12.87 -23.22 -57.87
C ARG A 6 -12.57 -22.48 -56.57
N VAL A 7 -13.57 -21.84 -55.96
CA VAL A 7 -13.41 -21.19 -54.65
C VAL A 7 -13.13 -22.22 -53.56
N ARG A 8 -13.83 -23.36 -53.54
CA ARG A 8 -13.54 -24.48 -52.62
C ARG A 8 -12.17 -25.10 -52.85
N ALA A 9 -11.74 -25.26 -54.09
CA ALA A 9 -10.43 -25.80 -54.44
C ALA A 9 -9.31 -24.81 -54.08
N PHE A 10 -9.52 -23.51 -54.30
CA PHE A 10 -8.63 -22.45 -53.86
C PHE A 10 -8.54 -22.42 -52.33
N LEU A 11 -9.68 -22.38 -51.62
CA LEU A 11 -9.72 -22.44 -50.15
C LEU A 11 -9.05 -23.71 -49.61
N ARG A 12 -9.29 -24.89 -50.20
CA ARG A 12 -8.59 -26.12 -49.81
C ARG A 12 -7.08 -26.02 -50.06
N ARG A 13 -6.65 -25.51 -51.22
CA ARG A 13 -5.22 -25.32 -51.52
C ARG A 13 -4.57 -24.33 -50.55
N THR A 14 -5.25 -23.24 -50.26
CA THR A 14 -4.81 -22.21 -49.31
C THR A 14 -4.73 -22.81 -47.91
N VAL A 15 -5.76 -23.53 -47.44
CA VAL A 15 -5.75 -24.23 -46.15
C VAL A 15 -4.61 -25.26 -46.08
N THR A 16 -4.43 -26.11 -47.08
CA THR A 16 -3.33 -27.11 -47.12
C THR A 16 -1.94 -26.47 -47.28
N ALA A 17 -1.85 -25.27 -47.84
CA ALA A 17 -0.61 -24.50 -47.93
C ALA A 17 -0.30 -23.74 -46.62
N LEU A 18 -1.33 -23.36 -45.86
CA LEU A 18 -1.23 -22.70 -44.55
C LEU A 18 -1.14 -23.70 -43.38
N SER A 19 -1.53 -24.96 -43.58
CA SER A 19 -1.39 -26.03 -42.58
C SER A 19 0.09 -26.32 -42.29
N PRO A 20 0.56 -26.19 -41.04
CA PRO A 20 1.95 -26.47 -40.71
C PRO A 20 2.31 -27.93 -40.96
N SER A 21 3.55 -28.17 -41.43
CA SER A 21 4.04 -29.53 -41.69
C SER A 21 4.32 -30.29 -40.39
N GLU A 22 4.38 -31.62 -40.44
CA GLU A 22 4.73 -32.46 -39.29
C GLU A 22 6.08 -32.08 -38.66
N ALA A 23 7.05 -31.71 -39.48
CA ALA A 23 8.34 -31.19 -39.02
C ALA A 23 8.22 -29.84 -38.30
N ALA A 24 7.30 -28.97 -38.77
CA ALA A 24 7.02 -27.69 -38.12
C ALA A 24 6.40 -27.88 -36.74
N TRP A 25 5.44 -28.79 -36.63
CA TRP A 25 4.83 -29.16 -35.36
C TRP A 25 5.82 -29.81 -34.40
N HIS A 26 6.68 -30.69 -34.89
CA HIS A 26 7.73 -31.31 -34.09
C HIS A 26 8.71 -30.26 -33.55
N GLY A 27 9.20 -29.35 -34.40
CA GLY A 27 10.10 -28.28 -33.97
C GLY A 27 9.46 -27.31 -32.96
N ALA A 28 8.20 -26.93 -33.17
CA ALA A 28 7.44 -26.15 -32.20
C ALA A 28 7.33 -26.86 -30.84
N SER A 29 7.12 -28.18 -30.84
CA SER A 29 7.00 -28.96 -29.61
C SER A 29 8.34 -29.05 -28.85
N VAL A 30 9.45 -29.25 -29.57
CA VAL A 30 10.80 -29.26 -28.97
C VAL A 30 11.13 -27.89 -28.37
N GLY A 31 10.85 -26.80 -29.09
CA GLY A 31 11.09 -25.44 -28.59
C GLY A 31 10.32 -25.17 -27.29
N VAL A 32 9.05 -25.60 -27.24
CA VAL A 32 8.23 -25.48 -26.04
C VAL A 32 8.75 -26.37 -24.91
N TYR A 33 9.17 -27.62 -25.16
CA TYR A 33 9.72 -28.50 -24.12
C TYR A 33 11.02 -27.98 -23.49
N VAL A 34 11.89 -27.36 -24.27
CA VAL A 34 13.13 -26.78 -23.74
C VAL A 34 12.82 -25.62 -22.82
N LEU A 35 11.99 -24.67 -23.28
CA LEU A 35 11.56 -23.53 -22.48
C LEU A 35 10.84 -23.98 -21.20
N ALA A 36 9.92 -24.94 -21.35
CA ALA A 36 9.19 -25.55 -20.25
C ALA A 36 10.07 -26.15 -19.16
N THR A 37 11.04 -26.96 -19.58
CA THR A 37 11.91 -27.65 -18.64
C THR A 37 12.80 -26.65 -17.92
N ALA A 38 13.32 -25.65 -18.64
CA ALA A 38 14.08 -24.56 -18.05
C ALA A 38 13.26 -23.78 -17.02
N LEU A 39 12.01 -23.41 -17.35
CA LEU A 39 11.11 -22.69 -16.46
C LEU A 39 10.66 -23.51 -15.25
N LEU A 40 10.36 -24.81 -15.43
CA LEU A 40 10.01 -25.72 -14.33
C LEU A 40 11.18 -25.91 -13.35
N LEU A 41 12.39 -26.10 -13.88
CA LEU A 41 13.60 -26.20 -13.06
C LEU A 41 13.89 -24.89 -12.32
N ALA A 42 13.69 -23.75 -12.98
CA ALA A 42 13.81 -22.45 -12.34
C ALA A 42 12.76 -22.29 -11.23
N PHE A 43 11.49 -22.59 -11.50
CA PHE A 43 10.41 -22.53 -10.51
C PHE A 43 10.71 -23.37 -9.28
N PHE A 44 11.21 -24.59 -9.50
CA PHE A 44 11.66 -25.45 -8.42
C PHE A 44 12.82 -24.83 -7.63
N ALA A 45 13.82 -24.26 -8.32
CA ALA A 45 14.96 -23.64 -7.66
C ALA A 45 14.56 -22.43 -6.79
N VAL A 46 13.59 -21.63 -7.22
CA VAL A 46 13.17 -20.44 -6.47
C VAL A 46 12.20 -20.79 -5.35
N TYR A 47 11.09 -21.47 -5.63
CA TYR A 47 10.03 -21.66 -4.62
C TYR A 47 10.31 -22.80 -3.64
N PHE A 48 11.04 -23.83 -4.07
CA PHE A 48 11.24 -25.03 -3.26
C PHE A 48 12.65 -25.15 -2.72
N MET A 49 13.68 -24.72 -3.49
CA MET A 49 15.08 -24.83 -3.04
C MET A 49 15.57 -23.65 -2.20
N GLN A 50 15.02 -22.45 -2.40
CA GLN A 50 15.27 -21.33 -1.48
C GLN A 50 14.66 -21.69 -0.12
N ASP A 51 15.50 -21.66 0.92
CA ASP A 51 15.16 -22.08 2.28
C ASP A 51 14.43 -23.43 2.30
N PHE A 52 15.04 -24.42 1.63
CA PHE A 52 14.45 -25.75 1.44
C PHE A 52 14.13 -26.43 2.78
N THR A 53 12.94 -27.02 2.85
CA THR A 53 12.49 -27.84 3.97
C THR A 53 11.86 -29.14 3.46
N LEU A 54 11.94 -30.21 4.25
CA LEU A 54 11.28 -31.48 3.90
C LEU A 54 9.76 -31.32 3.84
N GLN A 55 9.21 -30.36 4.58
CA GLN A 55 7.78 -30.05 4.67
C GLN A 55 7.24 -29.40 3.38
N LYS A 56 8.09 -28.79 2.54
CA LYS A 56 7.70 -28.29 1.22
C LYS A 56 7.50 -29.42 0.17
N LEU A 57 8.07 -30.62 0.40
CA LEU A 57 8.05 -31.70 -0.60
C LEU A 57 6.63 -32.25 -0.94
N PRO A 58 5.70 -32.43 0.02
CA PRO A 58 4.34 -32.83 -0.31
C PRO A 58 3.61 -31.81 -1.18
N ALA A 59 3.72 -30.52 -0.87
CA ALA A 59 3.14 -29.44 -1.66
C ALA A 59 3.68 -29.45 -3.10
N PHE A 60 5.00 -29.64 -3.25
CA PHE A 60 5.63 -29.81 -4.57
C PHE A 60 4.99 -30.94 -5.39
N LEU A 61 4.87 -32.14 -4.79
CA LEU A 61 4.32 -33.31 -5.48
C LEU A 61 2.85 -33.11 -5.86
N VAL A 62 2.08 -32.47 -4.98
CA VAL A 62 0.69 -32.12 -5.24
C VAL A 62 0.58 -31.13 -6.40
N GLN A 63 1.32 -30.03 -6.37
CA GLN A 63 1.26 -29.00 -7.41
C GLN A 63 1.66 -29.53 -8.80
N ILE A 64 2.71 -30.35 -8.87
CA ILE A 64 3.06 -31.05 -10.12
C ILE A 64 1.94 -32.01 -10.54
N GLY A 65 1.36 -32.75 -9.59
CA GLY A 65 0.24 -33.65 -9.84
C GLY A 65 -0.99 -32.92 -10.39
N VAL A 66 -1.33 -31.75 -9.85
CA VAL A 66 -2.43 -30.89 -10.30
C VAL A 66 -2.18 -30.36 -11.70
N LEU A 67 -1.01 -29.80 -11.96
CA LEU A 67 -0.63 -29.35 -13.30
C LEU A 67 -0.69 -30.49 -14.32
N PHE A 68 -0.25 -31.69 -13.92
CA PHE A 68 -0.37 -32.89 -14.74
C PHE A 68 -1.84 -33.29 -14.98
N LEU A 69 -2.69 -33.29 -13.94
CA LEU A 69 -4.11 -33.64 -14.04
C LEU A 69 -4.91 -32.63 -14.85
N LEU A 70 -4.67 -31.33 -14.70
CA LEU A 70 -5.20 -30.28 -15.56
C LEU A 70 -4.78 -30.55 -17.01
N GLY A 71 -3.52 -30.93 -17.22
CA GLY A 71 -3.02 -31.37 -18.51
C GLY A 71 -3.81 -32.55 -19.09
N VAL A 72 -4.10 -33.57 -18.28
CA VAL A 72 -4.89 -34.76 -18.68
C VAL A 72 -6.37 -34.44 -18.92
N LEU A 73 -6.99 -33.62 -18.06
CA LEU A 73 -8.38 -33.19 -18.20
C LEU A 73 -8.57 -32.36 -19.47
N ALA A 74 -7.60 -31.51 -19.78
CA ALA A 74 -7.63 -30.73 -20.99
C ALA A 74 -7.37 -31.59 -22.24
N LEU A 75 -6.62 -32.70 -22.14
CA LEU A 75 -6.55 -33.74 -23.18
C LEU A 75 -7.91 -34.45 -23.40
N LEU A 76 -8.74 -34.62 -22.36
CA LEU A 76 -10.12 -35.14 -22.47
C LEU A 76 -11.06 -34.14 -23.18
N VAL A 77 -10.96 -32.85 -22.84
CA VAL A 77 -11.65 -31.76 -23.56
C VAL A 77 -11.20 -31.71 -25.04
N PHE A 78 -9.94 -32.06 -25.30
CA PHE A 78 -9.37 -32.12 -26.65
C PHE A 78 -9.85 -33.29 -27.52
N HIS A 79 -10.56 -34.27 -26.98
CA HIS A 79 -11.29 -35.24 -27.82
C HIS A 79 -12.20 -34.51 -28.84
N TYR A 80 -12.66 -33.30 -28.51
CA TYR A 80 -13.45 -32.43 -29.38
C TYR A 80 -12.65 -31.40 -30.21
N ILE A 81 -11.36 -31.12 -29.93
CA ILE A 81 -10.49 -30.18 -30.68
C ILE A 81 -9.48 -30.92 -31.58
N GLY A 82 -9.85 -32.10 -32.10
CA GLY A 82 -8.94 -33.09 -32.73
C GLY A 82 -8.13 -32.69 -33.99
N LYS A 83 -7.97 -31.41 -34.34
CA LYS A 83 -7.27 -30.94 -35.55
C LYS A 83 -5.82 -30.47 -35.36
N LEU A 84 -5.33 -30.26 -34.13
CA LEU A 84 -3.94 -29.83 -33.86
C LEU A 84 -2.97 -31.03 -33.71
N ALA A 85 -1.66 -30.86 -33.89
CA ALA A 85 -0.71 -31.97 -33.78
C ALA A 85 -0.55 -32.47 -32.31
N PRO A 86 -0.44 -33.79 -32.04
CA PRO A 86 -0.42 -34.34 -30.68
C PRO A 86 0.63 -33.74 -29.73
N SER A 87 1.82 -33.42 -30.24
CA SER A 87 2.91 -32.87 -29.45
C SER A 87 2.71 -31.39 -29.08
N TYR A 88 2.05 -30.60 -29.94
CA TYR A 88 1.68 -29.21 -29.63
C TYR A 88 0.54 -29.12 -28.60
N ARG A 89 -0.36 -30.11 -28.61
CA ARG A 89 -1.41 -30.23 -27.58
C ARG A 89 -0.78 -30.38 -26.20
N PHE A 90 0.17 -31.29 -26.05
CA PHE A 90 0.87 -31.50 -24.77
C PHE A 90 1.55 -30.21 -24.28
N ALA A 91 2.24 -29.51 -25.18
CA ALA A 91 2.87 -28.22 -24.90
C ALA A 91 1.88 -27.17 -24.37
N LEU A 92 0.72 -27.00 -25.01
CA LEU A 92 -0.31 -26.08 -24.53
C LEU A 92 -0.90 -26.50 -23.18
N PHE A 93 -1.09 -27.81 -22.96
CA PHE A 93 -1.81 -28.29 -21.77
C PHE A 93 -1.01 -28.34 -20.48
N VAL A 94 0.31 -28.51 -20.58
CA VAL A 94 1.17 -28.55 -19.40
C VAL A 94 1.72 -27.15 -19.06
N LEU A 95 1.89 -26.28 -20.06
CA LEU A 95 2.75 -25.10 -19.90
C LEU A 95 2.04 -23.78 -20.10
N ALA A 96 0.92 -23.76 -20.82
CA ALA A 96 0.10 -22.56 -20.84
C ALA A 96 -0.37 -22.18 -19.43
N PRO A 97 -0.87 -23.12 -18.60
CA PRO A 97 -1.23 -22.80 -17.22
C PRO A 97 -0.04 -22.30 -16.40
N PHE A 98 1.14 -22.89 -16.60
CA PHE A 98 2.35 -22.45 -15.91
C PHE A 98 2.77 -21.02 -16.31
N ILE A 99 2.82 -20.70 -17.61
CA ILE A 99 3.15 -19.35 -18.09
C ILE A 99 2.13 -18.33 -17.57
N ILE A 100 0.85 -18.68 -17.60
CA ILE A 100 -0.24 -17.80 -17.16
C ILE A 100 -0.19 -17.58 -15.64
N VAL A 101 -0.04 -18.64 -14.84
CA VAL A 101 -0.15 -18.52 -13.38
C VAL A 101 1.15 -18.05 -12.73
N VAL A 102 2.31 -18.48 -13.23
CA VAL A 102 3.60 -18.26 -12.55
C VAL A 102 4.37 -17.07 -13.12
N PHE A 103 4.38 -16.91 -14.45
CA PHE A 103 5.24 -15.94 -15.13
C PHE A 103 4.54 -14.64 -15.51
N ALA A 104 3.26 -14.70 -15.88
CA ALA A 104 2.51 -13.52 -16.24
C ALA A 104 2.24 -12.67 -14.98
N PRO A 105 2.57 -11.37 -14.99
CA PRO A 105 2.21 -10.45 -13.93
C PRO A 105 0.75 -10.02 -14.09
N GLY A 106 0.18 -9.47 -13.01
CA GLY A 106 -1.18 -8.92 -13.01
C GLY A 106 -2.21 -9.85 -12.40
N ASP A 107 -3.46 -9.43 -12.48
CA ASP A 107 -4.59 -10.23 -12.02
C ASP A 107 -4.78 -11.48 -12.90
N GLU A 108 -5.76 -12.33 -12.57
CA GLU A 108 -6.02 -13.58 -13.31
C GLU A 108 -6.31 -13.34 -14.81
N LYS A 109 -7.02 -12.25 -15.14
CA LYS A 109 -7.45 -11.94 -16.51
C LYS A 109 -6.27 -11.43 -17.34
N GLN A 110 -5.51 -10.48 -16.81
CA GLN A 110 -4.32 -9.92 -17.43
C GLN A 110 -3.26 -11.00 -17.63
N SER A 111 -3.04 -11.80 -16.59
CA SER A 111 -2.15 -12.95 -16.65
C SER A 111 -2.53 -13.93 -17.77
N ALA A 112 -3.82 -14.22 -17.92
CA ALA A 112 -4.33 -15.08 -18.99
C ALA A 112 -4.14 -14.48 -20.39
N VAL A 113 -4.43 -13.19 -20.57
CA VAL A 113 -4.27 -12.50 -21.86
C VAL A 113 -2.79 -12.43 -22.23
N PHE A 114 -1.94 -11.94 -21.33
CA PHE A 114 -0.49 -11.81 -21.54
C PHE A 114 0.14 -13.17 -21.85
N GLY A 115 -0.14 -14.18 -21.01
CA GLY A 115 0.37 -15.53 -21.21
C GLY A 115 -0.07 -16.12 -22.54
N THR A 116 -1.33 -15.91 -22.95
CA THR A 116 -1.84 -16.37 -24.26
C THR A 116 -1.11 -15.72 -25.42
N VAL A 117 -0.91 -14.40 -25.38
CA VAL A 117 -0.18 -13.65 -26.43
C VAL A 117 1.26 -14.15 -26.54
N LEU A 118 1.96 -14.34 -25.42
CA LEU A 118 3.33 -14.85 -25.39
C LEU A 118 3.44 -16.25 -26.00
N ILE A 119 2.49 -17.14 -25.68
CA ILE A 119 2.41 -18.49 -26.26
C ILE A 119 2.19 -18.43 -27.78
N LEU A 120 1.34 -17.55 -28.28
CA LEU A 120 1.10 -17.37 -29.72
C LEU A 120 2.37 -16.89 -30.44
N ILE A 121 3.05 -15.89 -29.88
CA ILE A 121 4.32 -15.36 -30.40
C ILE A 121 5.38 -16.46 -30.48
N ALA A 122 5.60 -17.19 -29.38
CA ALA A 122 6.55 -18.29 -29.32
C ALA A 122 6.23 -19.38 -30.35
N SER A 123 4.94 -19.69 -30.52
CA SER A 123 4.45 -20.68 -31.48
C SER A 123 4.73 -20.28 -32.93
N PHE A 124 4.55 -18.99 -33.28
CA PHE A 124 4.87 -18.48 -34.61
C PHE A 124 6.36 -18.52 -34.93
N ILE A 125 7.21 -18.14 -33.97
CA ILE A 125 8.67 -18.18 -34.13
C ILE A 125 9.16 -19.63 -34.30
N GLY A 126 8.71 -20.54 -33.41
CA GLY A 126 9.11 -21.95 -33.44
C GLY A 126 8.69 -22.65 -34.73
N ALA A 127 7.45 -22.44 -35.19
CA ALA A 127 6.96 -22.99 -36.46
C ALA A 127 7.78 -22.46 -37.65
N GLY A 128 8.15 -21.18 -37.62
CA GLY A 128 8.99 -20.53 -38.61
C GLY A 128 10.36 -21.18 -38.79
N ILE A 129 11.12 -21.28 -37.71
CA ILE A 129 12.47 -21.86 -37.68
C ILE A 129 12.45 -23.31 -38.20
N ALA A 130 11.46 -24.10 -37.76
CA ALA A 130 11.36 -25.51 -38.11
C ALA A 130 11.09 -25.75 -39.60
N VAL A 131 10.27 -24.91 -40.24
CA VAL A 131 10.03 -24.99 -41.69
C VAL A 131 11.25 -24.52 -42.49
N LEU A 132 11.97 -23.50 -42.03
CA LEU A 132 13.16 -22.98 -42.71
C LEU A 132 14.35 -23.96 -42.68
N ARG A 133 14.41 -24.87 -41.70
CA ARG A 133 15.47 -25.89 -41.58
C ARG A 133 15.26 -27.15 -42.41
N LYS A 134 14.10 -27.32 -43.06
CA LYS A 134 13.78 -28.55 -43.80
C LYS A 134 14.31 -28.50 -45.24
N ASP A 135 14.98 -29.56 -45.68
CA ASP A 135 15.49 -29.68 -47.06
C ASP A 135 14.33 -29.74 -48.07
N GLY A 136 14.32 -28.79 -49.02
CA GLY A 136 13.34 -28.67 -50.11
C GLY A 136 12.73 -27.27 -50.24
N PHE A 137 13.01 -26.59 -51.36
CA PHE A 137 12.56 -25.21 -51.59
C PHE A 137 11.18 -25.16 -52.30
N GLU A 138 10.11 -24.90 -51.54
CA GLU A 138 8.78 -24.59 -52.07
C GLU A 138 8.44 -23.10 -51.85
N PRO A 139 8.55 -22.24 -52.87
CA PRO A 139 8.52 -20.78 -52.71
C PRO A 139 7.25 -20.22 -52.05
N ALA A 140 6.08 -20.83 -52.31
CA ALA A 140 4.81 -20.35 -51.77
C ALA A 140 4.68 -20.62 -50.26
N ARG A 141 5.13 -21.79 -49.78
CA ARG A 141 5.09 -22.15 -48.36
C ARG A 141 6.13 -21.38 -47.55
N GLN A 142 7.31 -21.16 -48.13
CA GLN A 142 8.38 -20.41 -47.48
C GLN A 142 8.02 -18.93 -47.33
N LYS A 143 7.33 -18.31 -48.30
CA LYS A 143 6.86 -16.90 -48.17
C LYS A 143 5.86 -16.71 -47.02
N VAL A 144 4.88 -17.60 -46.89
CA VAL A 144 3.90 -17.58 -45.79
C VAL A 144 4.61 -17.82 -44.45
N THR A 145 5.50 -18.81 -44.41
CA THR A 145 6.28 -19.13 -43.20
C THR A 145 7.11 -17.93 -42.76
N LEU A 146 7.80 -17.28 -43.69
CA LEU A 146 8.58 -16.08 -43.42
C LEU A 146 7.69 -14.96 -42.88
N ALA A 147 6.50 -14.76 -43.44
CA ALA A 147 5.54 -13.75 -42.97
C ALA A 147 5.03 -14.02 -41.55
N ILE A 148 4.68 -15.27 -41.22
CA ILE A 148 4.22 -15.66 -39.87
C ILE A 148 5.37 -15.57 -38.86
N THR A 149 6.58 -15.99 -39.25
CA THR A 149 7.78 -15.85 -38.40
C THR A 149 8.08 -14.38 -38.16
N ALA A 150 8.00 -13.55 -39.20
CA ALA A 150 8.19 -12.11 -39.10
C ALA A 150 7.11 -11.45 -38.23
N LEU A 151 5.86 -11.94 -38.28
CA LEU A 151 4.79 -11.49 -37.38
C LEU A 151 5.08 -11.87 -35.92
N GLY A 152 5.55 -13.10 -35.66
CA GLY A 152 5.95 -13.53 -34.32
C GLY A 152 7.13 -12.75 -33.78
N ILE A 153 8.21 -12.60 -34.57
CA ILE A 153 9.37 -11.78 -34.22
C ILE A 153 8.95 -10.32 -34.03
N GLY A 154 8.14 -9.78 -34.93
CA GLY A 154 7.62 -8.42 -34.84
C GLY A 154 6.80 -8.20 -33.57
N GLY A 155 5.89 -9.12 -33.25
CA GLY A 155 5.11 -9.09 -32.00
C GLY A 155 5.99 -9.17 -30.75
N LEU A 156 7.03 -10.03 -30.76
CA LEU A 156 8.00 -10.10 -29.66
C LEU A 156 8.77 -8.79 -29.52
N LEU A 157 9.29 -8.24 -30.61
CA LEU A 157 10.05 -6.99 -30.59
C LEU A 157 9.18 -5.81 -30.16
N VAL A 158 7.93 -5.73 -30.62
CA VAL A 158 6.96 -4.71 -30.18
C VAL A 158 6.64 -4.88 -28.70
N GLY A 159 6.41 -6.11 -28.22
CA GLY A 159 6.14 -6.37 -26.81
C GLY A 159 7.34 -6.04 -25.92
N LEU A 160 8.54 -6.45 -26.31
CA LEU A 160 9.79 -6.09 -25.62
C LEU A 160 9.99 -4.58 -25.62
N TYR A 161 9.76 -3.91 -26.75
CA TYR A 161 9.83 -2.44 -26.82
C TYR A 161 8.80 -1.80 -25.89
N ALA A 162 7.52 -2.20 -25.94
CA ALA A 162 6.47 -1.63 -25.09
C ALA A 162 6.70 -1.86 -23.58
N THR A 163 7.46 -2.90 -23.22
CA THR A 163 7.78 -3.26 -21.82
C THR A 163 9.06 -2.60 -21.33
N PHE A 164 10.10 -2.54 -22.16
CA PHE A 164 11.47 -2.16 -21.76
C PHE A 164 11.98 -0.89 -22.45
N SER A 165 11.15 -0.19 -23.22
CA SER A 165 11.50 1.17 -23.67
C SER A 165 11.33 2.16 -22.53
N ASP A 166 12.26 3.11 -22.46
CA ASP A 166 12.16 4.24 -21.56
C ASP A 166 10.84 4.98 -21.82
N LYS A 167 10.17 5.35 -20.73
CA LYS A 167 8.92 6.11 -20.76
C LYS A 167 9.18 7.50 -20.24
N ASP A 168 8.36 8.43 -20.71
CA ASP A 168 8.29 9.75 -20.10
C ASP A 168 7.89 9.61 -18.63
N SER A 169 8.35 10.54 -17.80
CA SER A 169 7.99 10.60 -16.38
C SER A 169 6.47 10.51 -16.22
N ALA A 170 6.01 9.63 -15.34
CA ALA A 170 4.59 9.51 -15.01
C ALA A 170 4.08 10.78 -14.32
N ASN A 171 4.97 11.53 -13.66
CA ASN A 171 4.68 12.74 -12.90
C ASN A 171 5.60 13.89 -13.39
N PRO A 172 5.43 14.39 -14.62
CA PRO A 172 6.38 15.34 -15.23
C PRO A 172 6.47 16.69 -14.50
N LEU A 173 5.46 17.06 -13.71
CA LEU A 173 5.51 18.26 -12.85
C LEU A 173 6.45 18.12 -11.65
N LEU A 174 6.80 16.89 -11.29
CA LEU A 174 7.73 16.60 -10.21
C LEU A 174 9.18 16.46 -10.73
N ASP A 175 9.38 16.54 -12.05
CA ASP A 175 10.72 16.48 -12.65
C ASP A 175 11.52 17.71 -12.21
N GLY A 176 12.55 17.48 -11.39
CA GLY A 176 13.35 18.55 -10.80
C GLY A 176 12.68 19.29 -9.64
N TYR A 177 11.62 18.72 -9.06
CA TYR A 177 11.03 19.22 -7.81
C TYR A 177 12.10 19.29 -6.71
N VAL A 178 12.05 20.37 -5.93
CA VAL A 178 12.90 20.56 -4.76
C VAL A 178 11.99 20.84 -3.58
N LEU A 179 12.10 20.02 -2.54
CA LEU A 179 11.38 20.22 -1.30
C LEU A 179 11.86 21.53 -0.67
N GLU A 180 10.91 22.45 -0.43
CA GLU A 180 11.23 23.73 0.19
C GLU A 180 11.78 23.50 1.60
N ASP A 181 12.92 24.12 1.91
CA ASP A 181 13.58 23.94 3.20
C ASP A 181 12.98 24.87 4.27
N ARG A 182 12.16 24.30 5.15
CA ARG A 182 11.63 24.93 6.37
C ARG A 182 12.08 24.17 7.62
N THR A 183 13.23 23.50 7.54
CA THR A 183 13.69 22.56 8.58
C THR A 183 13.67 23.21 9.96
N LEU A 184 13.09 22.50 10.92
CA LEU A 184 13.05 22.94 12.31
C LEU A 184 14.47 23.17 12.85
N ASP A 185 14.63 24.20 13.69
CA ASP A 185 15.87 24.46 14.43
C ASP A 185 16.01 23.49 15.63
N LEU A 186 16.06 22.19 15.30
CA LEU A 186 16.17 21.08 16.24
C LEU A 186 17.24 20.09 15.74
N PRO A 187 17.77 19.22 16.61
CA PRO A 187 18.60 18.10 16.18
C PRO A 187 17.80 17.14 15.30
N ASN A 188 18.40 16.65 14.22
CA ASN A 188 17.80 15.60 13.38
C ASN A 188 17.49 14.35 14.25
N PRO A 189 16.21 13.96 14.39
CA PRO A 189 15.81 12.82 15.22
C PRO A 189 16.25 11.48 14.63
N GLY A 190 16.51 11.42 13.31
CA GLY A 190 17.02 10.24 12.61
C GLY A 190 18.50 9.93 12.87
N LEU A 191 19.20 10.77 13.64
CA LEU A 191 20.59 10.51 14.04
C LEU A 191 20.65 9.73 15.38
N PRO A 192 21.71 8.89 15.57
CA PRO A 192 21.93 8.17 16.82
C PRO A 192 21.95 9.09 18.05
N GLY A 193 21.45 8.57 19.17
CA GLY A 193 21.46 9.26 20.45
C GLY A 193 22.79 9.11 21.21
N THR A 194 22.72 9.20 22.54
CA THR A 194 23.91 9.24 23.41
C THR A 194 24.12 7.98 24.24
N HIS A 195 23.16 7.05 24.24
CA HIS A 195 23.30 5.77 24.96
C HIS A 195 24.10 4.77 24.14
N ASP A 196 24.93 3.99 24.83
CA ASP A 196 25.45 2.75 24.28
C ASP A 196 24.29 1.74 24.14
N VAL A 197 24.35 0.92 23.09
CA VAL A 197 23.28 -0.03 22.75
C VAL A 197 23.66 -1.44 23.18
N LEU A 198 22.79 -2.08 23.94
CA LEU A 198 22.86 -3.49 24.28
C LEU A 198 21.82 -4.27 23.47
N THR A 199 22.10 -5.54 23.22
CA THR A 199 21.20 -6.43 22.46
C THR A 199 21.00 -7.74 23.19
N LEU A 200 19.80 -8.31 23.07
CA LEU A 200 19.51 -9.68 23.49
C LEU A 200 18.37 -10.28 22.67
N THR A 201 18.13 -11.58 22.83
CA THR A 201 16.93 -12.24 22.33
C THR A 201 16.15 -12.93 23.45
N TYR A 202 14.83 -13.00 23.29
CA TYR A 202 14.00 -13.86 24.11
C TYR A 202 13.17 -14.80 23.26
N GLY A 203 12.89 -15.99 23.78
CA GLY A 203 12.07 -16.98 23.10
C GLY A 203 11.74 -18.19 23.97
N SER A 204 11.11 -19.18 23.36
CA SER A 204 10.61 -20.38 24.06
C SER A 204 11.69 -21.26 24.70
N GLY A 205 12.95 -21.10 24.29
CA GLY A 205 14.03 -22.03 24.65
C GLY A 205 14.02 -23.33 23.83
N GLN A 206 13.05 -23.48 22.92
CA GLN A 206 12.79 -24.74 22.21
C GLN A 206 12.59 -24.56 20.70
N ASP A 207 12.82 -23.36 20.16
CA ASP A 207 12.74 -23.11 18.73
C ASP A 207 13.71 -24.04 17.95
N LYS A 208 13.17 -24.79 16.98
CA LYS A 208 13.92 -25.79 16.21
C LYS A 208 14.72 -25.21 15.06
N ARG A 209 14.45 -23.97 14.68
CA ARG A 209 14.94 -23.30 13.48
C ARG A 209 15.93 -22.20 13.80
N ARG A 210 15.76 -21.57 14.97
CA ARG A 210 16.44 -20.34 15.35
C ARG A 210 17.03 -20.51 16.74
N SER A 211 18.33 -20.78 16.80
CA SER A 211 19.04 -21.03 18.06
C SER A 211 18.91 -19.85 19.04
N GLU A 212 18.82 -18.62 18.53
CA GLU A 212 18.62 -17.41 19.32
C GLU A 212 17.26 -17.34 20.04
N TYR A 213 16.27 -18.16 19.65
CA TYR A 213 14.99 -18.33 20.36
C TYR A 213 14.87 -19.73 20.98
N GLY A 214 15.82 -20.61 20.69
CA GLY A 214 15.98 -21.95 21.23
C GLY A 214 16.98 -21.97 22.38
N ASP A 215 17.94 -22.89 22.31
CA ASP A 215 18.95 -23.10 23.36
C ASP A 215 19.91 -21.92 23.59
N GLY A 216 20.01 -21.00 22.63
CA GLY A 216 20.79 -19.79 22.70
C GLY A 216 20.00 -18.53 23.07
N ALA A 217 18.74 -18.64 23.49
CA ALA A 217 17.97 -17.48 23.96
C ALA A 217 18.56 -16.90 25.26
N ASP A 218 18.74 -15.57 25.31
CA ASP A 218 19.24 -14.88 26.51
C ASP A 218 18.20 -14.87 27.63
N LEU A 219 16.92 -14.80 27.26
CA LEU A 219 15.77 -14.86 28.16
C LEU A 219 14.76 -15.90 27.67
N ILE A 220 14.18 -16.63 28.62
CA ILE A 220 13.08 -17.55 28.35
C ILE A 220 11.76 -16.84 28.60
N SER A 221 10.88 -16.87 27.59
CA SER A 221 9.53 -16.33 27.63
C SER A 221 8.49 -17.45 27.66
N ARG A 222 7.25 -17.11 28.01
CA ARG A 222 6.12 -18.04 27.94
C ARG A 222 5.63 -18.26 26.51
N SER A 223 4.91 -19.35 26.30
CA SER A 223 4.04 -19.55 25.14
C SER A 223 2.59 -19.19 25.48
N VAL A 224 1.78 -18.92 24.45
CA VAL A 224 0.37 -18.55 24.58
C VAL A 224 -0.52 -19.38 23.62
N ASP A 225 -1.76 -19.63 24.04
CA ASP A 225 -2.74 -20.39 23.25
C ASP A 225 -3.55 -19.44 22.36
N GLY A 226 -3.21 -19.42 21.07
CA GLY A 226 -3.89 -18.65 20.02
C GLY A 226 -4.89 -19.46 19.20
N SER A 227 -5.27 -20.67 19.63
CA SER A 227 -6.15 -21.57 18.85
C SER A 227 -7.53 -21.02 18.51
N LYS A 228 -7.99 -19.97 19.20
CA LYS A 228 -9.26 -19.28 18.95
C LYS A 228 -9.16 -18.12 17.97
N LEU A 229 -7.94 -17.69 17.71
CA LEU A 229 -7.63 -16.54 16.86
C LEU A 229 -7.05 -17.00 15.53
N ILE A 230 -6.77 -18.30 15.31
CA ILE A 230 -6.12 -18.74 14.08
C ILE A 230 -6.87 -19.95 13.52
N ASP A 231 -7.42 -19.76 12.34
CA ASP A 231 -8.11 -20.81 11.62
C ASP A 231 -7.15 -21.57 10.69
N ASN A 232 -7.55 -22.80 10.33
CA ASN A 232 -6.82 -23.68 9.41
C ASN A 232 -5.41 -24.13 9.87
N TRP A 233 -5.13 -24.17 11.18
CA TRP A 233 -3.92 -24.84 11.70
C TRP A 233 -4.07 -26.37 11.81
N ASP A 234 -5.25 -26.92 11.54
CA ASP A 234 -5.49 -28.37 11.61
C ASP A 234 -5.17 -29.09 10.27
N GLY A 235 -5.30 -30.42 10.28
CA GLY A 235 -5.20 -31.23 9.07
C GLY A 235 -3.75 -31.41 8.58
N PHE A 236 -3.59 -31.76 7.30
CA PHE A 236 -2.27 -32.11 6.76
C PHE A 236 -1.37 -30.89 6.55
N SER A 237 -1.93 -29.76 6.10
CA SER A 237 -1.21 -28.49 5.98
C SER A 237 -0.73 -28.00 7.35
N GLY A 238 -1.64 -27.99 8.33
CA GLY A 238 -1.34 -27.76 9.74
C GLY A 238 -0.25 -28.66 10.30
N TRP A 239 -0.36 -29.97 10.08
CA TRP A 239 0.67 -30.93 10.50
C TRP A 239 2.04 -30.65 9.88
N LEU A 240 2.11 -30.22 8.61
CA LEU A 240 3.37 -29.82 7.98
C LEU A 240 3.95 -28.57 8.67
N ARG A 241 3.12 -27.58 8.98
CA ARG A 241 3.52 -26.38 9.74
C ARG A 241 4.04 -26.74 11.14
N THR A 242 3.28 -27.53 11.90
CA THR A 242 3.66 -28.00 13.24
C THR A 242 4.93 -28.86 13.21
N SER A 243 5.10 -29.69 12.18
CA SER A 243 6.34 -30.47 11.97
C SER A 243 7.55 -29.57 11.69
N TYR A 244 7.33 -28.45 10.98
CA TYR A 244 8.39 -27.48 10.73
C TYR A 244 8.78 -26.74 12.01
N TRP A 245 7.83 -26.09 12.69
CA TRP A 245 8.12 -25.23 13.85
C TRP A 245 8.37 -26.01 15.14
N GLY A 246 7.61 -27.08 15.34
CA GLY A 246 7.66 -27.90 16.55
C GLY A 246 6.59 -27.58 17.59
N PHE A 247 5.73 -26.61 17.32
CA PHE A 247 4.56 -26.22 18.11
C PHE A 247 3.37 -25.97 17.17
N ASP A 248 2.17 -25.87 17.72
CA ASP A 248 0.95 -25.49 17.00
C ASP A 248 0.31 -24.23 17.61
N ALA A 249 -0.91 -23.88 17.16
CA ALA A 249 -1.61 -22.69 17.62
C ALA A 249 -1.89 -22.67 19.13
N GLY A 250 -1.80 -23.80 19.84
CA GLY A 250 -1.99 -23.87 21.29
C GLY A 250 -0.76 -23.45 22.12
N GLU A 251 0.43 -23.36 21.49
CA GLU A 251 1.69 -23.08 22.18
C GLU A 251 2.56 -22.06 21.43
N LEU A 252 1.94 -21.00 20.90
CA LEU A 252 2.65 -19.95 20.14
C LEU A 252 3.72 -19.28 21.02
N PRO A 253 4.99 -19.25 20.59
CA PRO A 253 6.07 -18.70 21.39
C PRO A 253 6.09 -17.17 21.33
N LEU A 254 6.27 -16.51 22.46
CA LEU A 254 6.56 -15.08 22.49
C LEU A 254 8.06 -14.88 22.25
N GLN A 255 8.48 -14.58 21.02
CA GLN A 255 9.91 -14.41 20.70
C GLN A 255 10.23 -13.11 19.97
N ALA A 256 11.36 -12.49 20.32
CA ALA A 256 11.81 -11.24 19.70
C ALA A 256 13.32 -10.99 19.86
N ARG A 257 13.85 -10.15 18.98
CA ARG A 257 15.16 -9.50 19.13
C ARG A 257 14.99 -8.16 19.81
N VAL A 258 15.87 -7.83 20.75
CA VAL A 258 15.76 -6.61 21.56
C VAL A 258 17.03 -5.79 21.43
N TRP A 259 16.85 -4.49 21.23
CA TRP A 259 17.88 -3.46 21.39
C TRP A 259 17.43 -2.55 22.52
N TYR A 260 18.32 -2.28 23.47
CA TYR A 260 17.97 -1.47 24.64
C TYR A 260 19.15 -0.60 25.10
N PRO A 261 18.88 0.53 25.78
CA PRO A 261 19.93 1.43 26.22
C PRO A 261 20.73 0.84 27.38
N ASP A 262 22.05 1.03 27.37
CA ASP A 262 22.86 0.81 28.57
C ASP A 262 22.59 1.93 29.59
N GLY A 263 21.98 1.55 30.71
CA GLY A 263 21.63 2.47 31.79
C GLY A 263 20.56 1.92 32.74
N ASP A 264 20.20 2.74 33.73
CA ASP A 264 19.32 2.32 34.83
C ASP A 264 17.82 2.37 34.48
N GLY A 265 17.42 3.10 33.43
CA GLY A 265 16.01 3.29 33.07
C GLY A 265 15.22 4.12 34.11
N PRO A 266 13.88 4.03 34.12
CA PRO A 266 13.07 3.27 33.16
C PRO A 266 13.09 3.89 31.76
N TYR A 267 12.92 3.06 30.73
CA TYR A 267 12.88 3.49 29.33
C TYR A 267 11.53 3.12 28.69
N PRO A 268 10.99 3.97 27.78
CA PRO A 268 9.83 3.61 26.98
C PRO A 268 10.05 2.32 26.18
N LEU A 269 8.95 1.62 25.86
CA LEU A 269 8.98 0.36 25.11
C LEU A 269 8.31 0.48 23.75
N VAL A 270 8.97 0.00 22.72
CA VAL A 270 8.44 -0.10 21.36
C VAL A 270 8.54 -1.53 20.87
N LEU A 271 7.41 -2.08 20.41
CA LEU A 271 7.40 -3.37 19.69
C LEU A 271 7.22 -3.11 18.21
N VAL A 272 7.97 -3.81 17.35
CA VAL A 272 7.71 -3.86 15.91
C VAL A 272 7.31 -5.27 15.49
N VAL A 273 6.35 -5.37 14.57
CA VAL A 273 5.95 -6.63 13.93
C VAL A 273 6.03 -6.52 12.41
N HIS A 274 6.56 -7.57 11.78
CA HIS A 274 6.69 -7.65 10.33
C HIS A 274 5.39 -8.12 9.66
N GLY A 275 5.33 -7.97 8.34
CA GLY A 275 4.22 -8.44 7.52
C GLY A 275 4.34 -9.89 7.10
N ASN A 276 3.47 -10.29 6.17
CA ASN A 276 3.44 -11.64 5.65
C ASN A 276 4.55 -11.89 4.63
N HIS A 277 5.43 -12.85 4.93
CA HIS A 277 6.40 -13.38 3.98
C HIS A 277 6.27 -14.92 3.87
N ALA A 278 7.24 -15.60 3.27
CA ALA A 278 7.34 -17.05 3.48
C ALA A 278 7.75 -17.31 4.93
N MET A 279 7.11 -18.27 5.61
CA MET A 279 7.44 -18.62 7.01
C MET A 279 8.89 -19.07 7.24
N GLU A 280 9.61 -19.48 6.18
CA GLU A 280 11.02 -19.83 6.25
C GLU A 280 11.98 -18.64 6.04
N ASP A 281 11.47 -17.47 5.67
CA ASP A 281 12.25 -16.26 5.40
C ASP A 281 12.02 -15.23 6.51
N PHE A 282 12.96 -15.19 7.45
CA PHE A 282 12.80 -14.50 8.73
C PHE A 282 12.88 -12.98 8.58
N SER A 283 11.78 -12.31 8.89
CA SER A 283 11.61 -10.88 8.64
C SER A 283 11.98 -9.96 9.83
N ASP A 284 11.99 -10.48 11.06
CA ASP A 284 12.32 -9.72 12.27
C ASP A 284 13.74 -9.11 12.33
N PRO A 285 14.80 -9.66 11.69
CA PRO A 285 16.12 -9.03 11.75
C PRO A 285 16.17 -7.71 10.96
N GLY A 286 15.23 -7.48 10.05
CA GLY A 286 15.24 -6.37 9.10
C GLY A 286 15.05 -4.97 9.68
N TYR A 287 14.68 -4.89 10.96
CA TYR A 287 14.50 -3.63 11.69
C TYR A 287 15.65 -3.29 12.63
N ALA A 288 16.79 -4.00 12.54
CA ALA A 288 17.95 -3.77 13.40
C ALA A 288 18.43 -2.30 13.37
N TYR A 289 18.37 -1.65 12.21
CA TYR A 289 18.77 -0.24 12.09
C TYR A 289 17.87 0.72 12.90
N LEU A 290 16.58 0.41 13.05
CA LEU A 290 15.67 1.13 13.92
C LEU A 290 15.93 0.79 15.39
N GLY A 291 16.19 -0.49 15.68
CA GLY A 291 16.55 -0.94 17.03
C GLY A 291 17.78 -0.24 17.58
N GLU A 292 18.86 -0.17 16.80
CA GLU A 292 20.08 0.56 17.15
C GLU A 292 19.81 2.06 17.35
N LEU A 293 19.04 2.68 16.45
CA LEU A 293 18.69 4.09 16.55
C LEU A 293 17.88 4.37 17.82
N PHE A 294 16.76 3.68 18.03
CA PHE A 294 15.87 3.93 19.17
C PHE A 294 16.54 3.61 20.51
N ALA A 295 17.30 2.51 20.59
CA ALA A 295 18.07 2.18 21.79
C ALA A 295 19.13 3.24 22.12
N SER A 296 19.88 3.71 21.12
CA SER A 296 20.87 4.79 21.34
C SER A 296 20.20 6.09 21.80
N ARG A 297 18.93 6.29 21.43
CA ARG A 297 18.12 7.43 21.85
C ARG A 297 17.45 7.21 23.19
N GLY A 298 17.52 6.05 23.83
CA GLY A 298 16.94 5.79 25.14
C GLY A 298 15.54 5.17 25.11
N ILE A 299 15.26 4.28 24.14
CA ILE A 299 14.00 3.55 23.98
C ILE A 299 14.33 2.05 23.87
N ILE A 300 13.61 1.19 24.58
CA ILE A 300 13.71 -0.26 24.40
C ILE A 300 12.93 -0.62 23.13
N PHE A 301 13.57 -1.31 22.19
CA PHE A 301 12.95 -1.74 20.94
C PHE A 301 13.00 -3.26 20.83
N ALA A 302 11.85 -3.90 20.61
CA ALA A 302 11.75 -5.33 20.37
C ALA A 302 11.15 -5.62 18.98
N SER A 303 11.90 -6.32 18.13
CA SER A 303 11.41 -6.84 16.85
C SER A 303 10.85 -8.24 17.04
N VAL A 304 9.52 -8.31 17.04
CA VAL A 304 8.74 -9.52 17.30
C VAL A 304 8.78 -10.44 16.08
N ASP A 305 9.03 -11.72 16.34
CA ASP A 305 8.99 -12.77 15.32
C ASP A 305 7.62 -13.45 15.31
N GLU A 306 6.92 -13.29 14.19
CA GLU A 306 5.65 -13.94 13.88
C GLU A 306 5.74 -14.75 12.59
N ASN A 307 6.93 -15.17 12.17
CA ASN A 307 7.11 -15.95 10.94
C ASN A 307 6.33 -17.27 10.98
N TYR A 308 6.00 -17.77 12.17
CA TYR A 308 5.20 -18.98 12.33
C TYR A 308 3.72 -18.83 11.94
N ILE A 309 3.20 -17.61 11.79
CA ILE A 309 1.85 -17.32 11.28
C ILE A 309 1.84 -16.66 9.88
N ASN A 310 3.02 -16.59 9.25
CA ASN A 310 3.15 -16.22 7.84
C ASN A 310 2.63 -17.32 6.89
N PHE A 311 2.43 -16.93 5.63
CA PHE A 311 2.17 -17.82 4.51
C PHE A 311 3.19 -18.97 4.43
N ALA A 312 2.71 -20.16 4.08
CA ALA A 312 3.53 -21.36 3.96
C ALA A 312 3.35 -22.01 2.60
N ILE A 313 4.45 -22.21 1.87
CA ILE A 313 4.44 -22.95 0.60
C ILE A 313 3.94 -24.39 0.81
N SER A 314 4.19 -24.98 1.98
CA SER A 314 3.67 -26.31 2.33
C SER A 314 2.14 -26.39 2.35
N ALA A 315 1.43 -25.26 2.51
CA ALA A 315 -0.02 -25.21 2.49
C ALA A 315 -0.62 -25.43 1.10
N TRP A 316 0.18 -25.32 0.03
CA TRP A 316 -0.24 -25.62 -1.34
C TRP A 316 -0.61 -27.10 -1.60
N VAL A 317 -0.54 -27.96 -0.58
CA VAL A 317 -1.21 -29.28 -0.60
C VAL A 317 -2.74 -29.17 -0.67
N GLU A 318 -3.30 -28.03 -0.28
CA GLU A 318 -4.74 -27.74 -0.22
C GLU A 318 -5.28 -27.16 -1.54
N VAL A 319 -5.20 -27.96 -2.60
CA VAL A 319 -5.50 -27.53 -3.99
C VAL A 319 -6.90 -26.93 -4.20
N PHE A 320 -7.87 -27.32 -3.36
CA PHE A 320 -9.27 -26.92 -3.49
C PHE A 320 -9.71 -25.94 -2.40
N ALA A 321 -8.79 -25.47 -1.56
CA ALA A 321 -9.08 -24.41 -0.60
C ALA A 321 -9.21 -23.08 -1.36
N ASP A 322 -10.18 -22.27 -0.94
CA ASP A 322 -10.37 -20.89 -1.35
C ASP A 322 -9.16 -20.02 -1.00
N ARG A 323 -8.60 -20.21 0.19
CA ARG A 323 -7.33 -19.61 0.65
C ARG A 323 -6.49 -20.70 1.33
N PRO A 324 -5.53 -21.31 0.64
CA PRO A 324 -4.62 -22.30 1.23
C PRO A 324 -3.79 -21.71 2.36
N GLY A 325 -3.69 -22.43 3.48
CA GLY A 325 -2.96 -21.98 4.66
C GLY A 325 -3.86 -21.34 5.72
N LEU A 326 -3.24 -20.55 6.59
CA LEU A 326 -3.93 -19.93 7.72
C LEU A 326 -4.97 -18.91 7.26
N LYS A 327 -6.02 -18.79 8.06
CA LYS A 327 -7.06 -17.75 7.95
C LYS A 327 -7.20 -17.05 9.30
N GLU A 328 -7.76 -15.85 9.27
CA GLU A 328 -7.92 -15.02 10.46
C GLU A 328 -6.59 -14.85 11.20
N GLU A 329 -5.50 -14.48 10.53
CA GLU A 329 -4.21 -14.37 11.22
C GLU A 329 -3.93 -12.96 11.75
N ASN A 330 -4.54 -11.89 11.20
CA ASN A 330 -4.15 -10.51 11.52
C ASN A 330 -4.61 -10.06 12.91
N ASP A 331 -5.74 -10.56 13.40
CA ASP A 331 -6.16 -10.42 14.80
C ASP A 331 -5.28 -11.22 15.76
N ALA A 332 -4.83 -12.42 15.38
CA ALA A 332 -3.83 -13.17 16.13
C ALA A 332 -2.51 -12.40 16.26
N ARG A 333 -2.04 -11.75 15.18
CA ARG A 333 -0.85 -10.87 15.20
C ARG A 333 -1.01 -9.73 16.20
N GLY A 334 -2.13 -9.00 16.12
CA GLY A 334 -2.43 -7.90 17.04
C GLY A 334 -2.51 -8.36 18.49
N TRP A 335 -3.12 -9.52 18.74
CA TRP A 335 -3.20 -10.13 20.07
C TRP A 335 -1.83 -10.59 20.60
N LEU A 336 -0.96 -11.16 19.75
CA LEU A 336 0.40 -11.57 20.13
C LEU A 336 1.23 -10.39 20.61
N LEU A 337 1.14 -9.23 19.95
CA LEU A 337 1.79 -7.99 20.43
C LEU A 337 1.38 -7.62 21.86
N LEU A 338 0.09 -7.72 22.19
CA LEU A 338 -0.40 -7.47 23.55
C LEU A 338 0.09 -8.53 24.54
N GLN A 339 0.25 -9.79 24.11
CA GLN A 339 0.87 -10.83 24.93
C GLN A 339 2.36 -10.56 25.20
N HIS A 340 3.08 -10.00 24.22
CA HIS A 340 4.45 -9.54 24.41
C HIS A 340 4.54 -8.41 25.43
N LEU A 341 3.64 -7.42 25.38
CA LEU A 341 3.59 -6.37 26.41
C LEU A 341 3.30 -6.93 27.80
N ALA A 342 2.43 -7.94 27.90
CA ALA A 342 2.17 -8.61 29.17
C ALA A 342 3.42 -9.36 29.68
N GLN A 343 4.21 -9.99 28.81
CA GLN A 343 5.49 -10.59 29.18
C GLN A 343 6.50 -9.55 29.69
N TRP A 344 6.56 -8.38 29.05
CA TRP A 344 7.42 -7.26 29.48
C TRP A 344 7.00 -6.67 30.81
N ARG A 345 5.70 -6.49 31.05
CA ARG A 345 5.14 -6.09 32.36
C ARG A 345 5.59 -7.06 33.45
N ASP A 346 5.39 -8.35 33.23
CA ASP A 346 5.71 -9.38 34.22
C ASP A 346 7.23 -9.39 34.53
N TRP A 347 8.09 -9.22 33.52
CA TRP A 347 9.54 -9.07 33.68
C TRP A 347 9.98 -7.77 34.37
N ASN A 348 9.23 -6.69 34.18
CA ASN A 348 9.48 -5.41 34.83
C ASN A 348 9.15 -5.47 36.33
N ASP A 349 8.16 -6.28 36.70
CA ASP A 349 7.70 -6.48 38.07
C ASP A 349 8.46 -7.59 38.81
N GLU A 350 9.12 -8.50 38.10
CA GLU A 350 9.78 -9.68 38.69
C GLU A 350 11.08 -9.32 39.46
N PRO A 351 11.14 -9.59 40.78
CA PRO A 351 12.33 -9.31 41.58
C PRO A 351 13.57 -10.07 41.12
N GLY A 352 14.64 -9.32 40.80
CA GLY A 352 15.91 -9.89 40.36
C GLY A 352 15.98 -10.18 38.85
N HIS A 353 14.91 -9.93 38.10
CA HIS A 353 14.94 -9.96 36.64
C HIS A 353 15.78 -8.79 36.09
N GLN A 354 16.45 -8.98 34.95
CA GLN A 354 17.37 -7.95 34.41
C GLN A 354 16.67 -6.66 33.99
N PHE A 355 15.37 -6.75 33.65
CA PHE A 355 14.52 -5.61 33.30
C PHE A 355 13.66 -5.12 34.46
N GLN A 356 13.89 -5.59 35.68
CA GLN A 356 13.12 -5.15 36.84
C GLN A 356 13.21 -3.62 37.01
N ASN A 357 12.05 -2.94 37.02
CA ASN A 357 11.89 -1.48 37.06
C ASN A 357 12.65 -0.71 35.96
N LYS A 358 13.02 -1.36 34.84
CA LYS A 358 13.73 -0.72 33.73
C LYS A 358 12.84 -0.33 32.56
N VAL A 359 11.58 -0.76 32.57
CA VAL A 359 10.63 -0.49 31.49
C VAL A 359 9.55 0.47 31.99
N ASP A 360 9.35 1.56 31.25
CA ASP A 360 8.24 2.48 31.48
C ASP A 360 7.00 1.96 30.76
N MET A 361 6.20 1.14 31.46
CA MET A 361 4.96 0.57 30.93
C MET A 361 3.85 1.62 30.70
N ASP A 362 4.04 2.87 31.16
CA ASP A 362 3.15 3.99 30.87
C ASP A 362 3.49 4.70 29.54
N ARG A 363 4.56 4.27 28.86
CA ARG A 363 5.06 4.86 27.62
C ARG A 363 5.37 3.75 26.61
N VAL A 364 4.31 3.21 26.00
CA VAL A 364 4.40 2.14 25.01
C VAL A 364 3.95 2.61 23.62
N ALA A 365 4.64 2.18 22.57
CA ALA A 365 4.17 2.32 21.18
C ALA A 365 4.36 1.03 20.37
N LEU A 366 3.60 0.89 19.30
CA LEU A 366 3.67 -0.26 18.39
C LEU A 366 4.02 0.17 16.97
N ILE A 367 4.79 -0.64 16.25
CA ILE A 367 5.13 -0.43 14.85
C ILE A 367 4.76 -1.71 14.07
N GLY A 368 4.17 -1.56 12.90
CA GLY A 368 3.73 -2.69 12.10
C GLY A 368 3.97 -2.46 10.62
N HIS A 369 4.37 -3.48 9.86
CA HIS A 369 4.57 -3.38 8.41
C HIS A 369 3.66 -4.32 7.63
N SER A 370 2.97 -3.86 6.58
CA SER A 370 2.10 -4.67 5.73
C SER A 370 0.97 -5.29 6.55
N ARG A 371 0.82 -6.63 6.59
CA ARG A 371 -0.11 -7.29 7.54
C ARG A 371 0.16 -6.97 9.01
N GLY A 372 1.42 -6.71 9.36
CA GLY A 372 1.79 -6.22 10.67
C GLY A 372 1.29 -4.79 10.93
N GLY A 373 1.15 -3.98 9.89
CA GLY A 373 0.60 -2.62 9.95
C GLY A 373 -0.89 -2.59 10.28
N GLU A 374 -1.67 -3.53 9.73
CA GLU A 374 -3.05 -3.78 10.19
C GLU A 374 -3.05 -4.28 11.64
N ALA A 375 -2.16 -5.23 11.96
CA ALA A 375 -2.09 -5.87 13.28
C ALA A 375 -1.87 -4.87 14.43
N VAL A 376 -1.08 -3.82 14.25
CA VAL A 376 -0.91 -2.79 15.29
C VAL A 376 -2.17 -1.94 15.51
N GLY A 377 -2.98 -1.73 14.47
CA GLY A 377 -4.31 -1.13 14.59
C GLY A 377 -5.28 -2.04 15.36
N VAL A 378 -5.24 -3.34 15.06
CA VAL A 378 -6.02 -4.35 15.80
C VAL A 378 -5.59 -4.43 17.26
N ALA A 379 -4.28 -4.42 17.54
CA ALA A 379 -3.73 -4.39 18.89
C ALA A 379 -4.22 -3.16 19.67
N ALA A 380 -4.19 -1.97 19.06
CA ALA A 380 -4.70 -0.74 19.69
C ALA A 380 -6.20 -0.86 20.02
N SER A 381 -7.01 -1.45 19.12
CA SER A 381 -8.44 -1.70 19.35
C SER A 381 -8.66 -2.70 20.50
N PHE A 382 -7.95 -3.83 20.48
CA PHE A 382 -8.09 -4.91 21.46
C PHE A 382 -7.60 -4.54 22.85
N ASN A 383 -6.64 -3.62 22.96
CA ASN A 383 -6.02 -3.24 24.22
C ASN A 383 -7.02 -2.76 25.28
N SER A 384 -8.08 -2.07 24.88
CA SER A 384 -9.14 -1.57 25.78
C SER A 384 -10.26 -2.59 26.05
N LEU A 385 -10.27 -3.71 25.33
CA LEU A 385 -11.31 -4.72 25.45
C LEU A 385 -11.04 -5.70 26.57
N GLN A 386 -12.11 -6.20 27.18
CA GLN A 386 -12.04 -7.23 28.23
C GLN A 386 -12.08 -8.65 27.66
N ARG A 387 -12.49 -8.80 26.39
CA ARG A 387 -12.71 -10.09 25.72
C ARG A 387 -12.52 -9.92 24.21
N TYR A 388 -12.10 -11.00 23.56
CA TYR A 388 -12.01 -11.06 22.11
C TYR A 388 -13.38 -10.89 21.45
N PRO A 389 -13.52 -10.04 20.40
CA PRO A 389 -14.81 -9.74 19.78
C PRO A 389 -15.54 -10.95 19.17
N ASP A 390 -14.81 -11.86 18.53
CA ASP A 390 -15.43 -12.93 17.73
C ASP A 390 -15.63 -14.23 18.53
N ASP A 391 -14.82 -14.45 19.57
CA ASP A 391 -15.07 -15.46 20.61
C ASP A 391 -14.79 -14.91 22.02
N ALA A 392 -15.84 -14.38 22.64
CA ALA A 392 -15.79 -13.80 23.99
C ALA A 392 -15.40 -14.81 25.10
N THR A 393 -15.25 -16.10 24.82
CA THR A 393 -14.69 -17.05 25.79
C THR A 393 -13.19 -16.84 26.01
N LEU A 394 -12.50 -16.15 25.10
CA LEU A 394 -11.14 -15.64 25.32
C LEU A 394 -11.22 -14.31 26.09
N ALA A 395 -10.72 -14.32 27.33
CA ALA A 395 -10.61 -13.13 28.15
C ALA A 395 -9.31 -12.39 27.86
N PHE A 396 -9.37 -11.06 27.91
CA PHE A 396 -8.22 -10.18 27.85
C PHE A 396 -7.93 -9.64 29.25
N ASP A 397 -6.64 -9.45 29.52
CA ASP A 397 -6.10 -8.82 30.73
C ASP A 397 -4.98 -7.86 30.28
N PHE A 398 -5.36 -7.01 29.32
CA PHE A 398 -4.53 -5.97 28.72
C PHE A 398 -4.84 -4.64 29.43
N ASP A 399 -5.03 -3.54 28.70
CA ASP A 399 -5.13 -2.16 29.22
C ASP A 399 -3.75 -1.50 29.47
N PHE A 400 -2.84 -1.67 28.49
CA PHE A 400 -1.57 -0.94 28.48
C PHE A 400 -1.77 0.52 28.09
N ASN A 401 -0.92 1.42 28.58
CA ASN A 401 -0.91 2.81 28.12
C ASN A 401 -0.23 2.93 26.75
N LEU A 402 -0.93 2.50 25.70
CA LEU A 402 -0.50 2.60 24.32
C LEU A 402 -0.61 4.05 23.86
N ARG A 403 0.53 4.72 23.73
CA ARG A 403 0.57 6.14 23.36
C ARG A 403 0.55 6.38 21.87
N GLY A 404 0.97 5.40 21.06
CA GLY A 404 0.89 5.55 19.62
C GLY A 404 1.19 4.30 18.82
N VAL A 405 0.80 4.33 17.54
CA VAL A 405 1.06 3.27 16.56
C VAL A 405 1.63 3.85 15.26
N ILE A 406 2.58 3.14 14.66
CA ILE A 406 3.14 3.43 13.34
C ILE A 406 2.82 2.26 12.41
N ALA A 407 2.09 2.54 11.32
CA ALA A 407 1.75 1.58 10.27
C ALA A 407 2.58 1.85 9.01
N ILE A 408 3.40 0.89 8.60
CA ILE A 408 4.27 0.96 7.42
C ILE A 408 3.61 0.16 6.31
N ALA A 409 3.31 0.82 5.18
CA ALA A 409 2.65 0.23 4.02
C ALA A 409 1.59 -0.82 4.40
N PRO A 410 0.64 -0.50 5.31
CA PRO A 410 -0.25 -1.49 5.88
C PRO A 410 -1.21 -1.99 4.82
N VAL A 411 -1.65 -3.24 4.98
CA VAL A 411 -2.94 -3.65 4.43
C VAL A 411 -4.05 -3.17 5.36
N ASP A 412 -5.29 -3.21 4.91
CA ASP A 412 -6.47 -2.96 5.73
C ASP A 412 -7.62 -3.92 5.36
N GLY A 413 -8.50 -4.20 6.34
CA GLY A 413 -9.72 -4.97 6.11
C GLY A 413 -9.57 -6.50 5.97
N GLN A 414 -8.39 -7.08 6.25
CA GLN A 414 -8.28 -8.55 6.33
C GLN A 414 -8.87 -9.09 7.62
N TYR A 415 -8.85 -8.30 8.70
CA TYR A 415 -9.64 -8.54 9.90
C TYR A 415 -10.72 -7.47 10.05
N GLN A 416 -11.97 -7.91 10.13
CA GLN A 416 -13.12 -7.04 10.25
C GLN A 416 -13.98 -7.43 11.46
N PRO A 417 -13.69 -6.89 12.67
CA PRO A 417 -14.46 -7.23 13.85
C PRO A 417 -15.94 -6.89 13.63
N ARG A 418 -16.79 -7.93 13.62
CA ARG A 418 -18.24 -7.82 13.32
C ARG A 418 -18.55 -7.20 11.95
N ASP A 419 -17.80 -7.57 10.91
CA ASP A 419 -17.96 -7.09 9.53
C ASP A 419 -17.79 -5.57 9.39
N ARG A 420 -16.87 -4.98 10.17
CA ARG A 420 -16.55 -3.54 10.16
C ARG A 420 -15.06 -3.32 10.22
N GLY A 421 -14.59 -2.18 9.68
CA GLY A 421 -13.22 -1.72 9.87
C GLY A 421 -12.85 -1.57 11.34
N THR A 422 -11.58 -1.80 11.66
CA THR A 422 -11.07 -1.79 13.03
C THR A 422 -11.05 -0.35 13.58
N PRO A 423 -11.73 -0.07 14.72
CA PRO A 423 -11.70 1.26 15.31
C PRO A 423 -10.46 1.45 16.19
N ILE A 424 -9.83 2.62 16.10
CA ILE A 424 -8.78 3.10 17.02
C ILE A 424 -9.30 4.35 17.73
N ARG A 425 -9.20 4.39 19.06
CA ARG A 425 -9.66 5.53 19.86
C ARG A 425 -8.57 5.99 20.81
N ASP A 426 -8.36 7.30 20.88
CA ASP A 426 -7.48 7.95 21.88
C ASP A 426 -6.05 7.38 21.89
N VAL A 427 -5.52 7.09 20.70
CA VAL A 427 -4.14 6.63 20.45
C VAL A 427 -3.59 7.40 19.27
N ASN A 428 -2.37 7.93 19.40
CA ASN A 428 -1.70 8.61 18.29
C ASN A 428 -1.44 7.64 17.13
N TYR A 429 -1.68 8.06 15.90
CA TYR A 429 -1.58 7.19 14.72
C TYR A 429 -0.71 7.82 13.65
N PHE A 430 0.25 7.07 13.11
CA PHE A 430 1.01 7.48 11.94
C PHE A 430 1.05 6.36 10.91
N THR A 431 0.74 6.65 9.65
CA THR A 431 0.87 5.70 8.55
C THR A 431 1.77 6.25 7.44
N ILE A 432 2.57 5.39 6.81
CA ILE A 432 3.47 5.75 5.71
C ILE A 432 3.33 4.76 4.55
N HIS A 433 3.35 5.25 3.31
CA HIS A 433 3.25 4.41 2.11
C HIS A 433 4.05 4.98 0.94
N GLY A 434 4.44 4.12 0.00
CA GLY A 434 5.28 4.48 -1.13
C GLY A 434 4.56 4.42 -2.48
N SER A 435 4.87 5.35 -3.39
CA SER A 435 4.26 5.36 -4.74
C SER A 435 4.73 4.22 -5.65
N MET A 436 5.80 3.52 -5.28
CA MET A 436 6.38 2.39 -6.02
C MET A 436 6.19 1.07 -5.27
N ASP A 437 5.23 1.00 -4.35
CA ASP A 437 4.86 -0.23 -3.66
C ASP A 437 4.31 -1.26 -4.66
N GLY A 438 5.07 -2.33 -4.88
CA GLY A 438 4.72 -3.39 -5.81
C GLY A 438 3.86 -4.51 -5.22
N ASP A 439 3.70 -4.54 -3.89
CA ASP A 439 2.97 -5.58 -3.15
C ASP A 439 1.56 -5.08 -2.76
N VAL A 440 1.51 -3.94 -2.06
CA VAL A 440 0.30 -3.22 -1.66
C VAL A 440 0.22 -1.92 -2.47
N GLN A 441 -0.34 -2.01 -3.69
CA GLN A 441 -0.31 -0.90 -4.66
C GLN A 441 -1.20 0.31 -4.27
N SER A 442 -2.07 0.15 -3.27
CA SER A 442 -3.03 1.15 -2.79
C SER A 442 -2.63 1.65 -1.40
N PHE A 443 -2.85 2.93 -1.07
CA PHE A 443 -2.52 3.46 0.26
C PHE A 443 -3.57 3.10 1.33
N GLU A 444 -3.77 1.80 1.58
CA GLU A 444 -4.83 1.26 2.47
C GLU A 444 -4.77 1.83 3.90
N GLY A 445 -3.58 2.22 4.40
CA GLY A 445 -3.42 2.84 5.71
C GLY A 445 -4.19 4.15 5.94
N THR A 446 -4.60 4.83 4.86
CA THR A 446 -5.44 6.03 4.91
C THR A 446 -6.90 5.71 5.28
N SER A 447 -7.37 4.49 4.99
CA SER A 447 -8.67 4.00 5.45
C SER A 447 -8.67 3.75 6.96
N GLN A 448 -7.58 3.18 7.51
CA GLN A 448 -7.44 3.10 8.96
C GLN A 448 -7.27 4.48 9.62
N TYR A 449 -6.59 5.43 8.96
CA TYR A 449 -6.45 6.82 9.42
C TYR A 449 -7.82 7.49 9.61
N SER A 450 -8.73 7.38 8.64
CA SER A 450 -10.07 8.00 8.70
C SER A 450 -10.90 7.47 9.88
N ARG A 451 -10.69 6.20 10.27
CA ARG A 451 -11.36 5.56 11.42
C ARG A 451 -10.72 5.83 12.79
N VAL A 452 -9.59 6.55 12.86
CA VAL A 452 -9.00 6.98 14.15
C VAL A 452 -9.84 8.11 14.73
N ALA A 453 -10.36 7.93 15.95
CA ALA A 453 -11.20 8.93 16.61
C ALA A 453 -10.60 9.39 17.95
N PHE A 454 -10.75 10.68 18.25
CA PHE A 454 -10.37 11.27 19.53
C PHE A 454 -11.65 11.64 20.30
N THR A 455 -11.79 11.13 21.52
CA THR A 455 -13.01 11.27 22.32
C THR A 455 -12.90 12.36 23.38
N ASN A 456 -11.68 12.79 23.71
CA ASN A 456 -11.42 13.84 24.69
C ASN A 456 -10.50 14.93 24.10
N PRO A 457 -10.98 16.18 23.92
CA PRO A 457 -10.15 17.27 23.40
C PRO A 457 -9.10 17.77 24.42
N ASP A 458 -9.26 17.47 25.70
CA ASP A 458 -8.28 17.86 26.74
C ASP A 458 -7.04 16.95 26.77
N ASP A 459 -7.10 15.79 26.09
CA ASP A 459 -5.97 14.88 25.95
C ASP A 459 -5.44 14.97 24.52
N PHE A 460 -4.21 15.46 24.38
CA PHE A 460 -3.66 15.73 23.06
C PHE A 460 -3.30 14.42 22.34
N HIS A 461 -3.99 14.16 21.23
CA HIS A 461 -3.71 13.07 20.32
C HIS A 461 -3.70 13.60 18.89
N PHE A 462 -2.95 12.93 18.00
CA PHE A 462 -2.92 13.25 16.59
C PHE A 462 -2.88 12.00 15.71
N ARG A 463 -3.38 12.16 14.49
CA ARG A 463 -3.26 11.19 13.40
C ARG A 463 -2.55 11.85 12.22
N SER A 464 -1.66 11.11 11.56
CA SER A 464 -0.95 11.58 10.37
C SER A 464 -0.78 10.46 9.34
N SER A 465 -0.79 10.83 8.06
CA SER A 465 -0.41 9.95 6.95
C SER A 465 0.71 10.61 6.13
N LEU A 466 1.62 9.80 5.58
CA LEU A 466 2.70 10.24 4.70
C LEU A 466 2.76 9.37 3.45
N TYR A 467 2.56 9.98 2.28
CA TYR A 467 2.84 9.35 0.99
C TYR A 467 4.21 9.79 0.47
N VAL A 468 5.08 8.83 0.17
CA VAL A 468 6.46 9.07 -0.26
C VAL A 468 6.63 8.69 -1.72
N THR A 469 6.85 9.68 -2.57
CA THR A 469 7.09 9.43 -4.00
C THR A 469 8.44 8.71 -4.18
N GLY A 470 8.41 7.57 -4.85
CA GLY A 470 9.58 6.71 -5.13
C GLY A 470 9.81 5.60 -4.12
N ALA A 471 9.21 5.64 -2.92
CA ALA A 471 9.35 4.55 -1.95
C ALA A 471 8.61 3.29 -2.42
N ASN A 472 9.15 2.12 -2.10
CA ASN A 472 8.54 0.83 -2.38
C ASN A 472 8.10 0.10 -1.09
N HIS A 473 7.56 -1.12 -1.19
CA HIS A 473 7.13 -1.91 -0.03
C HIS A 473 8.34 -2.34 0.82
N GLY A 474 9.31 -3.00 0.18
CA GLY A 474 10.31 -3.80 0.87
C GLY A 474 11.39 -3.03 1.61
N GLN A 475 11.85 -1.86 1.13
CA GLN A 475 13.11 -1.27 1.60
C GLN A 475 13.07 -0.71 3.03
N PHE A 476 11.89 -0.57 3.64
CA PHE A 476 11.74 -0.31 5.08
C PHE A 476 12.29 -1.44 5.95
N ASN A 477 12.35 -2.67 5.42
CA ASN A 477 12.91 -3.84 6.05
C ASN A 477 14.17 -4.28 5.28
N THR A 478 15.33 -4.33 5.95
CA THR A 478 16.61 -4.59 5.26
C THR A 478 16.76 -5.99 4.69
N THR A 479 15.85 -6.93 4.98
CA THR A 479 15.90 -8.29 4.41
C THR A 479 14.99 -8.48 3.19
N TRP A 480 14.04 -7.58 2.93
CA TRP A 480 13.03 -7.73 1.87
C TRP A 480 13.49 -7.22 0.49
N ASN A 481 14.48 -6.31 0.45
CA ASN A 481 15.03 -5.69 -0.77
C ASN A 481 13.97 -4.89 -1.57
N ASN A 482 14.21 -4.70 -2.88
CA ASN A 482 13.41 -3.82 -3.75
C ASN A 482 12.50 -4.58 -4.74
N LEU A 483 12.37 -5.90 -4.60
CA LEU A 483 11.74 -6.73 -5.62
C LEU A 483 10.25 -6.97 -5.40
N ASP A 484 9.65 -6.57 -4.27
CA ASP A 484 8.21 -6.53 -3.84
C ASP A 484 7.27 -7.64 -4.38
N MET A 485 7.83 -8.67 -4.98
CA MET A 485 7.19 -9.66 -5.82
C MET A 485 8.16 -10.83 -5.93
N SER A 486 7.60 -12.00 -6.24
CA SER A 486 8.44 -13.15 -6.54
C SER A 486 9.32 -12.90 -7.77
N TRP A 487 10.51 -13.50 -7.77
CA TRP A 487 11.51 -13.37 -8.83
C TRP A 487 10.95 -13.56 -10.27
N PHE A 488 9.96 -14.45 -10.47
CA PHE A 488 9.38 -14.70 -11.80
C PHE A 488 8.44 -13.61 -12.30
N ARG A 489 8.00 -12.71 -11.42
CA ARG A 489 7.15 -11.57 -11.75
C ARG A 489 7.89 -10.24 -11.61
N ALA A 490 8.98 -10.21 -10.84
CA ALA A 490 9.81 -9.03 -10.61
C ALA A 490 10.37 -8.38 -11.89
N TRP A 491 10.44 -9.11 -13.02
CA TRP A 491 10.81 -8.52 -14.32
C TRP A 491 9.83 -7.42 -14.78
N ALA A 492 8.59 -7.42 -14.25
CA ALA A 492 7.57 -6.43 -14.54
C ALA A 492 7.77 -5.12 -13.76
N LEU A 493 8.51 -5.14 -12.64
CA LEU A 493 8.66 -3.99 -11.77
C LEU A 493 9.57 -2.92 -12.35
N ASP A 494 9.19 -1.67 -12.14
CA ASP A 494 10.02 -0.51 -12.47
C ASP A 494 10.99 -0.19 -11.34
N LEU A 495 12.07 -0.97 -11.30
CA LEU A 495 13.14 -0.77 -10.33
C LEU A 495 13.90 0.56 -10.52
N ASP A 496 13.79 1.20 -11.69
CA ASP A 496 14.51 2.45 -11.97
C ASP A 496 13.78 3.66 -11.35
N GLY A 497 12.46 3.55 -11.11
CA GLY A 497 11.67 4.55 -10.40
C GLY A 497 11.68 4.41 -8.88
N ILE A 498 12.27 3.34 -8.33
CA ILE A 498 12.38 3.12 -6.88
C ILE A 498 13.52 3.98 -6.31
N MET A 499 13.22 4.73 -5.26
CA MET A 499 14.20 5.53 -4.53
C MET A 499 15.29 4.66 -3.89
N ASP A 500 16.46 5.22 -3.59
CA ASP A 500 17.53 4.46 -2.95
C ASP A 500 17.08 3.89 -1.59
N GLY A 501 17.49 2.66 -1.30
CA GLY A 501 17.06 1.99 -0.09
C GLY A 501 17.51 2.66 1.21
N GLU A 502 18.71 3.28 1.26
CA GLU A 502 19.12 4.05 2.44
C GLU A 502 18.33 5.34 2.55
N GLU A 503 18.03 6.02 1.44
CA GLU A 503 17.18 7.21 1.44
C GLU A 503 15.76 6.89 1.97
N GLN A 504 15.15 5.78 1.55
CA GLN A 504 13.86 5.33 2.10
C GLN A 504 13.96 5.02 3.60
N ARG A 505 15.07 4.42 4.04
CA ARG A 505 15.32 4.18 5.47
C ARG A 505 15.61 5.48 6.23
N ASP A 506 16.16 6.52 5.61
CA ASP A 506 16.31 7.83 6.23
C ASP A 506 14.95 8.48 6.50
N VAL A 507 13.98 8.34 5.59
CA VAL A 507 12.59 8.76 5.84
C VAL A 507 12.05 8.04 7.09
N ALA A 508 12.23 6.72 7.19
CA ALA A 508 11.82 5.93 8.35
C ALA A 508 12.53 6.38 9.64
N ARG A 509 13.86 6.56 9.62
CA ARG A 509 14.64 7.03 10.78
C ARG A 509 14.12 8.37 11.29
N VAL A 510 13.86 9.32 10.39
CA VAL A 510 13.40 10.68 10.73
C VAL A 510 11.97 10.65 11.28
N TYR A 511 11.01 10.15 10.51
CA TYR A 511 9.60 10.20 10.90
C TYR A 511 9.30 9.31 12.11
N PHE A 512 9.86 8.10 12.18
CA PHE A 512 9.55 7.20 13.29
C PHE A 512 10.19 7.72 14.59
N SER A 513 11.43 8.21 14.52
CA SER A 513 12.06 8.81 15.71
C SER A 513 11.34 10.08 16.15
N ALA A 514 10.96 10.96 15.23
CA ALA A 514 10.18 12.17 15.54
C ALA A 514 8.85 11.79 16.22
N PHE A 515 8.17 10.77 15.72
CA PHE A 515 6.88 10.32 16.26
C PHE A 515 7.06 9.83 17.69
N LEU A 516 8.07 8.98 17.93
CA LEU A 516 8.39 8.45 19.25
C LEU A 516 8.85 9.54 20.22
N GLU A 517 9.58 10.57 19.77
CA GLU A 517 9.91 11.74 20.60
C GLU A 517 8.66 12.53 21.01
N VAL A 518 7.69 12.69 20.11
CA VAL A 518 6.41 13.34 20.44
C VAL A 518 5.61 12.47 21.43
N VAL A 519 5.30 11.23 21.08
CA VAL A 519 4.31 10.42 21.83
C VAL A 519 4.88 9.79 23.11
N LEU A 520 6.18 9.42 23.11
CA LEU A 520 6.82 8.79 24.27
C LEU A 520 7.61 9.77 25.12
N ARG A 521 7.87 11.01 24.68
CA ARG A 521 8.70 11.97 25.43
C ARG A 521 8.13 13.38 25.49
N ASP A 522 6.92 13.58 24.97
CA ASP A 522 6.20 14.83 25.05
C ASP A 522 7.00 15.98 24.37
N ARG A 523 7.84 15.67 23.37
CA ARG A 523 8.67 16.63 22.59
C ARG A 523 7.85 17.22 21.44
N PHE A 524 6.80 17.96 21.77
CA PHE A 524 5.85 18.52 20.80
C PHE A 524 6.49 19.48 19.79
N GLU A 525 7.71 19.97 20.03
CA GLU A 525 8.45 20.75 19.02
C GLU A 525 8.73 19.99 17.71
N TYR A 526 8.68 18.65 17.68
CA TYR A 526 8.80 17.84 16.45
C TYR A 526 7.45 17.62 15.73
N LEU A 527 6.33 17.99 16.35
CA LEU A 527 4.98 17.78 15.81
C LEU A 527 4.75 18.37 14.40
N PRO A 528 5.30 19.55 14.03
CA PRO A 528 5.05 20.14 12.70
C PRO A 528 5.45 19.24 11.52
N ILE A 529 6.39 18.31 11.70
CA ILE A 529 6.84 17.40 10.62
C ILE A 529 5.69 16.48 10.14
N PHE A 530 4.71 16.22 11.00
CA PHE A 530 3.57 15.36 10.68
C PHE A 530 2.50 16.06 9.84
N SER A 531 2.40 17.39 9.93
CA SER A 531 1.53 18.17 9.06
C SER A 531 2.19 18.55 7.74
N ASP A 532 3.54 18.69 7.72
CA ASP A 532 4.26 19.13 6.53
C ASP A 532 5.74 18.68 6.52
N ALA A 533 6.11 17.87 5.53
CA ALA A 533 7.46 17.35 5.34
C ALA A 533 8.54 18.44 5.19
N ARG A 534 8.20 19.67 4.78
CA ARG A 534 9.15 20.79 4.64
C ARG A 534 9.84 21.13 5.97
N TYR A 535 9.19 20.86 7.10
CA TYR A 535 9.76 21.04 8.44
C TYR A 535 10.89 20.05 8.77
N ALA A 536 11.09 19.01 7.94
CA ALA A 536 12.20 18.07 8.04
C ALA A 536 13.04 18.00 6.75
N ALA A 537 12.91 18.96 5.84
CA ALA A 537 13.53 18.90 4.51
C ALA A 537 15.05 18.66 4.54
N GLY A 538 15.77 19.28 5.46
CA GLY A 538 17.21 19.13 5.66
C GLY A 538 17.63 17.79 6.29
N TRP A 539 16.67 16.96 6.68
CA TRP A 539 16.88 15.62 7.24
C TRP A 539 16.36 14.51 6.30
N LEU A 540 15.56 14.86 5.30
CA LEU A 540 14.90 13.94 4.38
C LEU A 540 15.56 13.94 3.00
N PRO A 541 15.46 12.83 2.24
CA PRO A 541 15.82 12.86 0.83
C PRO A 541 14.87 13.78 0.05
N ASN A 542 15.39 14.40 -1.01
CA ASN A 542 14.62 15.33 -1.83
C ASN A 542 13.68 14.57 -2.78
N THR A 543 12.42 14.43 -2.38
CA THR A 543 11.32 13.90 -3.19
C THR A 543 10.03 14.65 -2.85
N PHE A 544 8.95 14.33 -3.56
CA PHE A 544 7.62 14.88 -3.27
C PHE A 544 6.93 14.04 -2.18
N TYR A 545 6.47 14.71 -1.14
CA TYR A 545 5.77 14.13 0.01
C TYR A 545 4.36 14.69 0.09
N ILE A 546 3.40 13.85 0.47
CA ILE A 546 2.04 14.28 0.78
C ILE A 546 1.75 13.92 2.23
N ASN A 547 1.53 14.93 3.05
CA ASN A 547 1.13 14.78 4.45
C ASN A 547 -0.37 15.03 4.59
N GLN A 548 -1.05 14.15 5.34
CA GLN A 548 -2.34 14.45 5.96
C GLN A 548 -2.15 14.48 7.48
N TYR A 549 -2.92 15.32 8.17
CA TYR A 549 -2.77 15.53 9.60
C TYR A 549 -4.08 16.01 10.22
N SER A 550 -4.39 15.49 11.40
CA SER A 550 -5.47 15.97 12.26
C SER A 550 -5.15 15.70 13.72
N ASN A 551 -5.68 16.48 14.66
CA ASN A 551 -5.49 16.30 16.09
C ASN A 551 -6.78 16.47 16.91
N SER A 552 -6.72 16.14 18.20
CA SER A 552 -7.87 16.20 19.12
C SER A 552 -8.34 17.62 19.46
N ALA A 553 -7.56 18.65 19.15
CA ALA A 553 -7.91 20.04 19.39
C ALA A 553 -8.64 20.70 18.20
N GLU A 554 -8.76 20.00 17.07
CA GLU A 554 -9.45 20.53 15.90
C GLU A 554 -10.96 20.56 16.10
N LEU A 555 -11.59 21.68 15.75
CA LEU A 555 -13.04 21.80 15.70
C LEU A 555 -13.48 21.65 14.24
N PRO A 556 -14.20 20.58 13.86
CA PRO A 556 -14.64 20.36 12.50
C PRO A 556 -15.69 21.42 12.12
N VAL A 557 -15.45 22.11 11.01
CA VAL A 557 -16.41 22.98 10.33
C VAL A 557 -17.23 22.18 9.33
N ALA A 558 -16.57 21.31 8.56
CA ALA A 558 -17.20 20.36 7.63
C ALA A 558 -16.30 19.12 7.49
N ASP A 559 -16.78 17.99 8.01
CA ASP A 559 -16.22 16.64 7.87
C ASP A 559 -17.07 15.74 6.97
N PHE A 560 -18.29 16.16 6.60
CA PHE A 560 -19.17 15.48 5.64
C PHE A 560 -19.65 14.09 6.09
N GLU A 561 -19.53 13.79 7.39
CA GLU A 561 -19.95 12.51 7.98
C GLU A 561 -21.28 12.62 8.75
N GLU A 562 -21.80 13.84 8.95
CA GLU A 562 -22.89 14.12 9.87
C GLU A 562 -24.27 13.75 9.33
N ASP A 563 -24.52 13.92 8.03
CA ASP A 563 -25.81 13.65 7.40
C ASP A 563 -25.72 13.43 5.86
N ILE A 564 -26.78 13.77 5.11
CA ILE A 564 -26.88 13.58 3.65
C ILE A 564 -27.32 14.87 2.93
N ASP A 565 -27.50 15.97 3.67
CA ASP A 565 -27.92 17.26 3.15
C ASP A 565 -26.64 18.05 2.80
N PRO A 566 -26.31 18.23 1.52
CA PRO A 566 -25.04 18.87 1.16
C PRO A 566 -24.99 20.36 1.52
N THR A 567 -26.07 20.93 2.06
CA THR A 567 -26.17 22.34 2.44
C THR A 567 -25.90 22.58 3.93
N THR A 568 -25.75 21.53 4.73
CA THR A 568 -25.35 21.62 6.15
C THR A 568 -23.83 21.49 6.29
N ASN A 569 -23.32 21.85 7.46
CA ASN A 569 -21.93 21.58 7.84
C ASN A 569 -21.91 21.02 9.27
N SER A 570 -20.76 20.52 9.73
CA SER A 570 -20.63 19.78 11.00
C SER A 570 -20.89 20.64 12.23
N LEU A 571 -20.91 21.98 12.09
CA LEU A 571 -21.29 22.89 13.16
C LEU A 571 -22.81 23.08 13.17
N ALA A 572 -23.45 22.78 14.31
CA ALA A 572 -24.89 22.97 14.46
C ALA A 572 -25.34 24.40 14.10
N GLY A 573 -26.14 24.54 13.05
CA GLY A 573 -26.64 25.82 12.55
C GLY A 573 -25.76 26.51 11.50
N GLY A 574 -24.61 25.93 11.17
CA GLY A 574 -23.82 26.31 10.01
C GLY A 574 -24.43 25.76 8.72
N ARG A 575 -23.93 26.26 7.59
CA ARG A 575 -24.43 25.89 6.26
C ARG A 575 -23.37 26.05 5.18
N ILE A 576 -23.55 25.35 4.07
CA ILE A 576 -22.74 25.45 2.87
C ILE A 576 -23.57 26.13 1.78
N GLU A 577 -23.05 27.24 1.25
CA GLU A 577 -23.62 27.97 0.11
C GLU A 577 -22.65 27.84 -1.07
N THR A 578 -23.15 27.69 -2.29
CA THR A 578 -22.30 27.63 -3.50
C THR A 578 -22.80 28.60 -4.56
N ALA A 579 -21.88 29.01 -5.44
CA ALA A 579 -22.23 29.77 -6.63
C ALA A 579 -21.34 29.35 -7.81
N HIS A 580 -21.92 29.25 -8.99
CA HIS A 580 -21.22 29.08 -10.29
C HIS A 580 -20.33 27.83 -10.41
N LEU A 581 -20.51 26.82 -9.54
CA LEU A 581 -19.88 25.51 -9.70
C LEU A 581 -20.53 24.73 -10.85
N SER A 582 -19.71 24.04 -11.64
CA SER A 582 -20.18 23.12 -12.68
C SER A 582 -20.58 21.76 -12.10
N LYS A 583 -19.94 21.32 -11.00
CA LYS A 583 -20.34 20.15 -10.21
C LYS A 583 -20.19 20.40 -8.72
N TRP A 584 -21.15 19.87 -7.96
CA TRP A 584 -21.15 19.85 -6.50
C TRP A 584 -21.95 18.65 -6.00
N TYR A 585 -21.28 17.74 -5.29
CA TYR A 585 -21.92 16.60 -4.64
C TYR A 585 -20.99 16.04 -3.56
N GLU A 586 -21.56 15.37 -2.57
CA GLU A 586 -20.81 14.58 -1.60
C GLU A 586 -20.67 13.14 -2.11
N ALA A 587 -19.50 12.55 -1.88
CA ALA A 587 -19.20 11.20 -2.30
C ALA A 587 -18.36 10.46 -1.26
N ARG A 588 -18.60 9.15 -1.15
CA ARG A 588 -17.68 8.23 -0.48
C ARG A 588 -16.46 8.04 -1.37
N ASN A 589 -15.27 8.19 -0.79
CA ASN A 589 -14.02 8.07 -1.53
C ASN A 589 -13.57 6.62 -1.64
N SER A 590 -12.99 6.28 -2.80
CA SER A 590 -12.37 4.98 -3.06
C SER A 590 -10.88 5.14 -3.34
N LEU A 591 -10.13 4.14 -2.91
CA LEU A 591 -8.74 3.88 -3.26
C LEU A 591 -8.67 2.97 -4.50
N LYS A 592 -7.46 2.60 -4.95
CA LYS A 592 -7.27 1.70 -6.11
C LYS A 592 -7.89 0.32 -5.92
N TRP A 593 -7.92 -0.17 -4.68
CA TRP A 593 -8.30 -1.55 -4.36
C TRP A 593 -9.46 -1.67 -3.36
N ASP A 594 -9.73 -0.64 -2.56
CA ASP A 594 -10.76 -0.64 -1.51
C ASP A 594 -11.36 0.76 -1.27
N ASP A 595 -12.23 0.91 -0.27
CA ASP A 595 -12.79 2.18 0.17
C ASP A 595 -11.85 2.95 1.12
N LEU A 596 -11.81 4.29 1.01
CA LEU A 596 -11.07 5.17 1.92
C LEU A 596 -11.78 5.38 3.28
N ASP A 597 -13.00 4.84 3.43
CA ASP A 597 -13.83 4.98 4.64
C ASP A 597 -14.03 6.44 5.11
N THR A 598 -14.05 7.37 4.16
CA THR A 598 -14.40 8.80 4.38
C THR A 598 -15.32 9.30 3.27
N HIS A 599 -16.21 10.22 3.63
CA HIS A 599 -17.00 11.04 2.72
C HIS A 599 -16.31 12.39 2.54
N SER A 600 -16.66 13.08 1.48
CA SER A 600 -16.06 14.37 1.15
C SER A 600 -16.93 15.12 0.15
N VAL A 601 -16.70 16.42 0.01
CA VAL A 601 -17.33 17.20 -1.04
C VAL A 601 -16.45 17.24 -2.30
N VAL A 602 -17.06 16.93 -3.44
CA VAL A 602 -16.46 17.07 -4.76
C VAL A 602 -16.96 18.35 -5.40
N LEU A 603 -16.02 19.19 -5.83
CA LEU A 603 -16.29 20.48 -6.45
C LEU A 603 -15.58 20.58 -7.79
N ALA A 604 -16.28 21.05 -8.82
CA ALA A 604 -15.68 21.40 -10.09
C ALA A 604 -16.12 22.79 -10.56
N TRP A 605 -15.22 23.46 -11.26
CA TRP A 605 -15.48 24.72 -11.94
C TRP A 605 -14.87 24.70 -13.33
N ASP A 606 -15.51 25.40 -14.27
CA ASP A 606 -15.05 25.52 -15.64
C ASP A 606 -15.54 26.84 -16.25
N GLU A 607 -14.63 27.61 -16.87
CA GLU A 607 -14.99 28.85 -17.56
C GLU A 607 -15.92 28.62 -18.76
N GLU A 608 -15.93 27.41 -19.34
CA GLU A 608 -16.90 27.02 -20.37
C GLU A 608 -18.33 26.88 -19.82
N PHE A 609 -18.48 26.47 -18.55
CA PHE A 609 -19.78 26.39 -17.90
C PHE A 609 -20.33 27.78 -17.55
N THR A 610 -19.45 28.65 -17.05
CA THR A 610 -19.80 30.03 -16.68
C THR A 610 -18.55 30.91 -16.60
N GLU A 611 -18.64 32.14 -17.12
CA GLU A 611 -17.57 33.15 -16.98
C GLU A 611 -17.55 33.80 -15.58
N GLU A 612 -18.54 33.53 -14.73
CA GLU A 612 -18.59 34.05 -13.35
C GLU A 612 -17.71 33.19 -12.42
N VAL A 613 -17.12 33.83 -11.40
CA VAL A 613 -16.18 33.15 -10.50
C VAL A 613 -16.94 32.15 -9.61
N ALA A 614 -16.56 30.89 -9.71
CA ALA A 614 -17.10 29.83 -8.86
C ALA A 614 -16.62 29.95 -7.41
N ARG A 615 -17.49 29.61 -6.46
CA ARG A 615 -17.15 29.58 -5.04
C ARG A 615 -17.99 28.60 -4.24
N VAL A 616 -17.42 28.14 -3.13
CA VAL A 616 -18.12 27.50 -2.01
C VAL A 616 -17.87 28.27 -0.72
N ASP A 617 -18.92 28.49 0.06
CA ASP A 617 -18.95 29.29 1.27
C ASP A 617 -19.40 28.43 2.45
N PHE A 618 -18.51 28.18 3.39
CA PHE A 618 -18.80 27.55 4.67
C PHE A 618 -19.19 28.65 5.67
N VAL A 619 -20.50 28.83 5.87
CA VAL A 619 -21.05 29.84 6.77
C VAL A 619 -21.13 29.28 8.18
N LEU A 620 -20.53 30.00 9.13
CA LEU A 620 -20.47 29.61 10.53
C LEU A 620 -21.76 30.02 11.28
N PRO A 621 -22.12 29.32 12.37
CA PRO A 621 -23.26 29.67 13.20
C PRO A 621 -23.23 31.10 13.77
N GLU A 622 -24.40 31.68 14.04
CA GLU A 622 -24.52 33.03 14.63
C GLU A 622 -23.94 33.14 16.06
N ASP A 623 -23.72 32.05 16.76
CA ASP A 623 -23.08 32.00 18.09
C ASP A 623 -21.61 31.54 18.05
N TRP A 624 -21.03 31.37 16.85
CA TRP A 624 -19.62 31.04 16.67
C TRP A 624 -18.69 32.02 17.41
N SER A 625 -17.73 31.46 18.15
CA SER A 625 -16.67 32.19 18.87
C SER A 625 -15.35 31.41 18.90
N GLY A 626 -15.15 30.51 17.93
CA GLY A 626 -14.03 29.58 17.90
C GLY A 626 -12.71 30.13 17.34
N ALA A 627 -12.71 31.33 16.76
CA ALA A 627 -11.54 31.91 16.10
C ALA A 627 -10.95 33.12 16.86
N ASN A 628 -9.63 33.30 16.74
CA ASN A 628 -8.82 34.39 17.29
C ASN A 628 -7.51 34.54 16.48
N ASP A 629 -6.61 35.41 16.91
CA ASP A 629 -5.35 35.68 16.19
C ASP A 629 -4.43 34.46 16.07
N ARG A 630 -4.53 33.45 16.95
CA ARG A 630 -3.71 32.22 16.95
C ARG A 630 -4.40 31.04 16.27
N THR A 631 -5.53 31.28 15.65
CA THR A 631 -6.28 30.26 14.94
C THR A 631 -5.55 29.84 13.66
N ILE A 632 -5.56 28.55 13.39
CA ILE A 632 -5.22 27.96 12.10
C ILE A 632 -6.51 27.42 11.49
N ILE A 633 -6.77 27.82 10.25
CA ILE A 633 -7.83 27.22 9.43
C ILE A 633 -7.15 26.18 8.54
N SER A 634 -7.78 25.03 8.41
CA SER A 634 -7.16 23.91 7.72
C SER A 634 -8.16 23.04 7.00
N ALA A 635 -7.73 22.42 5.91
CA ALA A 635 -8.55 21.47 5.15
C ALA A 635 -7.68 20.36 4.58
N SER A 636 -8.26 19.17 4.44
CA SER A 636 -7.69 18.07 3.68
C SER A 636 -8.17 18.17 2.23
N ILE A 637 -7.26 18.32 1.27
CA ILE A 637 -7.62 18.58 -0.13
C ILE A 637 -6.85 17.66 -1.06
N SER A 638 -7.55 17.09 -2.05
CA SER A 638 -6.98 16.32 -3.14
C SER A 638 -7.48 16.86 -4.48
N ALA A 639 -6.68 16.69 -5.54
CA ALA A 639 -7.21 16.82 -6.90
C ALA A 639 -8.22 15.70 -7.17
N ALA A 640 -9.25 15.98 -7.97
CA ALA A 640 -10.23 15.00 -8.42
C ALA A 640 -9.96 14.59 -9.88
N ASP A 641 -9.83 13.30 -10.16
CA ASP A 641 -9.68 12.78 -11.53
C ASP A 641 -11.06 12.60 -12.20
N ILE A 642 -11.76 13.72 -12.40
CA ILE A 642 -13.07 13.78 -13.05
C ILE A 642 -13.11 14.89 -14.09
N GLY A 643 -13.98 14.73 -15.11
CA GLY A 643 -14.30 15.84 -16.00
C GLY A 643 -14.96 17.00 -15.25
N THR A 644 -14.62 18.24 -15.60
CA THR A 644 -15.11 19.46 -14.96
C THR A 644 -16.54 19.82 -15.34
N LEU A 645 -17.00 19.45 -16.54
CA LEU A 645 -18.33 19.77 -17.07
C LEU A 645 -19.38 18.69 -16.75
N PRO A 646 -20.68 19.05 -16.60
CA PRO A 646 -21.77 18.09 -16.41
C PRO A 646 -21.83 17.01 -17.49
N GLU A 647 -22.31 15.81 -17.15
CA GLU A 647 -22.36 14.67 -18.09
C GLU A 647 -23.22 14.93 -19.34
N ASP A 648 -24.23 15.79 -19.23
CA ASP A 648 -25.16 16.17 -20.28
C ASP A 648 -24.80 17.49 -20.99
N TRP A 649 -23.59 18.01 -20.76
CA TRP A 649 -23.12 19.24 -21.39
C TRP A 649 -22.84 19.05 -22.88
N GLU A 650 -23.62 19.71 -23.74
CA GLU A 650 -23.35 19.77 -25.18
C GLU A 650 -22.22 20.75 -25.45
N LYS A 651 -21.04 20.25 -25.86
CA LYS A 651 -19.93 21.09 -26.31
C LYS A 651 -20.37 21.96 -27.49
N ASP A 652 -20.02 23.24 -27.44
CA ASP A 652 -20.25 24.16 -28.55
C ASP A 652 -19.36 23.74 -29.74
N GLU A 653 -19.95 23.46 -30.91
CA GLU A 653 -19.23 22.91 -32.09
C GLU A 653 -18.13 23.84 -32.63
N ASP A 654 -18.10 25.10 -32.18
CA ASP A 654 -17.15 26.15 -32.58
C ASP A 654 -16.01 26.36 -31.55
N ALA A 655 -15.95 25.61 -30.44
CA ALA A 655 -14.87 25.70 -29.46
C ALA A 655 -13.56 25.05 -29.98
N PRO A 656 -12.39 25.68 -29.82
CA PRO A 656 -11.13 25.11 -30.29
C PRO A 656 -10.75 23.82 -29.53
N ASP A 657 -10.59 22.72 -30.26
CA ASP A 657 -10.26 21.35 -29.79
C ASP A 657 -8.89 21.20 -29.08
N ASP A 658 -8.12 22.29 -28.91
CA ASP A 658 -6.66 22.23 -28.67
C ASP A 658 -6.21 22.58 -27.23
N GLU A 659 -7.10 22.91 -26.28
CA GLU A 659 -6.71 23.23 -24.88
C GLU A 659 -7.02 22.14 -23.84
N GLU A 660 -7.58 20.99 -24.23
CA GLU A 660 -7.89 19.88 -23.30
C GLU A 660 -6.67 19.13 -22.77
N LYS A 661 -5.45 19.40 -23.25
CA LYS A 661 -4.26 18.62 -22.84
C LYS A 661 -3.15 19.39 -22.12
N GLU A 662 -3.15 20.73 -22.19
CA GLU A 662 -2.09 21.54 -21.55
C GLU A 662 -2.49 22.06 -20.16
N ASN A 663 -3.78 22.40 -19.92
CA ASN A 663 -4.22 22.92 -18.61
C ASN A 663 -4.52 21.82 -17.56
N ASP A 664 -4.81 20.59 -17.97
CA ASP A 664 -5.06 19.45 -17.05
C ASP A 664 -3.80 18.98 -16.28
N LYS A 665 -2.66 19.64 -16.51
CA LYS A 665 -1.37 19.26 -15.93
C LYS A 665 -0.68 20.37 -15.16
N ALA A 666 -1.33 21.49 -14.85
CA ALA A 666 -0.75 22.52 -13.98
C ALA A 666 -1.25 22.34 -12.54
N PRO A 667 -0.45 22.69 -11.52
CA PRO A 667 -0.96 22.77 -10.16
C PRO A 667 -2.14 23.77 -10.08
N LEU A 668 -3.19 23.42 -9.34
CA LEU A 668 -4.37 24.24 -9.13
C LEU A 668 -4.10 25.27 -8.03
N ASP A 669 -4.64 26.47 -8.19
CA ASP A 669 -4.59 27.55 -7.21
C ASP A 669 -5.94 28.28 -7.21
N TRP A 670 -6.32 28.82 -6.06
CA TRP A 670 -7.54 29.60 -5.86
C TRP A 670 -7.38 30.45 -4.61
N SER A 671 -8.30 31.37 -4.36
CA SER A 671 -8.25 32.20 -3.15
C SER A 671 -9.03 31.55 -2.01
N ILE A 672 -8.42 31.45 -0.83
CA ILE A 672 -9.12 31.24 0.43
C ILE A 672 -9.50 32.62 0.96
N GLU A 673 -10.80 32.86 1.15
CA GLU A 673 -11.34 34.13 1.65
C GLU A 673 -11.97 33.92 3.03
N LEU A 674 -11.62 34.79 3.97
CA LEU A 674 -12.27 34.90 5.28
C LEU A 674 -13.09 36.18 5.32
N MET A 675 -14.29 36.09 5.89
CA MET A 675 -15.18 37.24 6.07
C MET A 675 -15.68 37.31 7.51
N ASP A 676 -15.56 38.49 8.13
CA ASP A 676 -16.11 38.75 9.45
C ASP A 676 -17.59 39.20 9.40
N ARG A 677 -18.25 39.24 10.55
CA ARG A 677 -19.66 39.64 10.68
C ARG A 677 -19.93 41.11 10.34
N SER A 678 -18.90 41.95 10.33
CA SER A 678 -19.02 43.35 9.91
C SER A 678 -18.99 43.50 8.38
N GLY A 679 -18.63 42.42 7.68
CA GLY A 679 -18.56 42.35 6.23
C GLY A 679 -17.19 42.67 5.66
N VAL A 680 -16.14 42.67 6.49
CA VAL A 680 -14.76 42.81 6.02
C VAL A 680 -14.28 41.45 5.54
N SER A 681 -13.87 41.39 4.28
CA SER A 681 -13.26 40.20 3.68
C SER A 681 -11.76 40.38 3.49
N VAL A 682 -11.03 39.26 3.54
CA VAL A 682 -9.60 39.19 3.25
C VAL A 682 -9.29 37.83 2.62
N SER A 683 -8.44 37.82 1.60
CA SER A 683 -8.10 36.61 0.87
C SER A 683 -6.59 36.37 0.77
N LEU A 684 -6.22 35.10 0.76
CA LEU A 684 -4.87 34.61 0.46
C LEU A 684 -4.99 33.53 -0.61
N PRO A 685 -4.03 33.41 -1.55
CA PRO A 685 -4.04 32.28 -2.49
C PRO A 685 -3.75 30.97 -1.74
N LEU A 686 -4.24 29.84 -2.24
CA LEU A 686 -3.88 28.51 -1.75
C LEU A 686 -2.35 28.33 -1.76
N SER A 687 -1.71 28.83 -2.82
CA SER A 687 -0.25 28.91 -2.98
C SER A 687 0.49 29.75 -1.93
N HIS A 688 -0.21 30.40 -0.99
CA HIS A 688 0.40 30.90 0.23
C HIS A 688 0.99 29.77 1.08
N ASP A 689 0.32 28.61 1.11
CA ASP A 689 0.89 27.38 1.64
C ASP A 689 1.64 26.61 0.53
N GLU A 690 0.91 26.14 -0.48
CA GLU A 690 1.44 25.56 -1.72
C GLU A 690 0.30 25.43 -2.77
N ALA A 691 0.63 25.31 -4.05
CA ALA A 691 -0.37 24.96 -5.06
C ALA A 691 -0.75 23.48 -4.95
N LEU A 692 -1.98 23.12 -5.34
CA LEU A 692 -2.44 21.74 -5.35
C LEU A 692 -1.93 21.03 -6.60
N TYR A 693 -1.00 20.09 -6.42
CA TYR A 693 -0.53 19.24 -7.52
C TYR A 693 -1.60 18.21 -7.95
N PRO A 694 -1.60 17.78 -9.22
CA PRO A 694 -2.43 16.65 -9.66
C PRO A 694 -2.13 15.37 -8.88
N GLN A 695 -3.06 14.41 -8.94
CA GLN A 695 -2.87 13.11 -8.29
C GLN A 695 -1.62 12.40 -8.82
N ILE A 696 -0.86 11.81 -7.88
CA ILE A 696 0.36 11.09 -8.18
C ILE A 696 0.04 9.83 -8.97
N GLN A 697 0.69 9.71 -10.13
CA GLN A 697 0.68 8.51 -10.95
C GLN A 697 1.71 7.53 -10.38
N ALA A 698 1.22 6.59 -9.57
CA ALA A 698 1.96 5.52 -8.93
C ALA A 698 1.96 4.28 -9.83
N ILE A 699 3.03 4.11 -10.61
CA ILE A 699 3.16 3.03 -11.59
C ILE A 699 4.35 2.14 -11.19
N PRO A 700 4.16 1.18 -10.26
CA PRO A 700 5.26 0.34 -9.76
C PRO A 700 5.78 -0.64 -10.82
N ARG A 701 5.10 -0.80 -11.97
CA ARG A 701 5.53 -1.67 -13.07
C ARG A 701 6.04 -0.85 -14.26
N ARG A 702 7.01 -1.41 -14.98
CA ARG A 702 7.60 -0.78 -16.19
C ARG A 702 6.58 -0.53 -17.29
N ALA A 703 5.41 -1.17 -17.22
CA ALA A 703 4.31 -0.86 -18.12
C ALA A 703 2.93 -0.93 -17.47
N SER A 704 2.14 0.14 -17.66
CA SER A 704 0.78 0.26 -17.14
C SER A 704 -0.16 -0.87 -17.57
N PHE A 705 0.01 -1.47 -18.76
CA PHE A 705 -0.80 -2.63 -19.15
C PHE A 705 -0.48 -3.92 -18.36
N LEU A 706 0.60 -3.90 -17.55
CA LEU A 706 0.94 -4.96 -16.61
C LEU A 706 0.31 -4.71 -15.24
N ASP A 707 -0.15 -3.50 -14.92
CA ASP A 707 -0.81 -3.18 -13.66
C ASP A 707 -2.30 -3.53 -13.71
N GLY A 708 -2.80 -4.14 -12.63
CA GLY A 708 -4.20 -4.55 -12.48
C GLY A 708 -5.11 -3.48 -11.88
N THR A 709 -4.53 -2.35 -11.50
CA THR A 709 -5.11 -1.28 -10.70
C THR A 709 -4.99 0.05 -11.46
N ASP A 710 -5.78 1.03 -11.03
CA ASP A 710 -5.64 2.39 -11.52
C ASP A 710 -4.30 2.98 -11.08
N THR A 711 -3.75 3.90 -11.88
CA THR A 711 -2.42 4.47 -11.64
C THR A 711 -2.41 5.56 -10.58
N ALA A 712 -3.58 6.09 -10.20
CA ALA A 712 -3.72 7.13 -9.19
C ALA A 712 -4.88 6.81 -8.24
N GLU A 713 -4.88 7.47 -7.09
CA GLU A 713 -5.94 7.43 -6.09
C GLU A 713 -6.06 8.78 -5.40
N VAL A 714 -7.15 8.99 -4.68
CA VAL A 714 -7.35 10.17 -3.85
C VAL A 714 -6.29 10.18 -2.76
N LEU A 715 -5.46 11.22 -2.74
CA LEU A 715 -4.43 11.45 -1.73
C LEU A 715 -4.68 12.82 -1.12
N PHE A 716 -5.31 12.84 0.04
CA PHE A 716 -5.54 14.09 0.75
C PHE A 716 -4.24 14.67 1.27
N ARG A 717 -4.10 15.98 1.05
CA ARG A 717 -3.05 16.78 1.63
C ARG A 717 -3.65 17.78 2.62
N ARG A 718 -3.01 17.94 3.77
CA ARG A 718 -3.31 19.02 4.71
C ARG A 718 -2.82 20.38 4.16
N PHE A 719 -3.72 21.35 4.12
CA PHE A 719 -3.40 22.77 3.89
C PHE A 719 -3.71 23.56 5.17
N GLU A 720 -2.81 24.46 5.55
CA GLU A 720 -2.94 25.28 6.76
C GLU A 720 -2.82 26.77 6.46
N PHE A 721 -3.75 27.55 7.00
CA PHE A 721 -3.81 28.99 6.86
C PHE A 721 -3.91 29.66 8.22
N PRO A 722 -2.78 30.14 8.77
CA PRO A 722 -2.77 30.89 10.02
C PRO A 722 -3.56 32.20 9.88
N VAL A 723 -4.51 32.43 10.78
CA VAL A 723 -5.35 33.65 10.75
C VAL A 723 -4.52 34.93 10.88
N THR A 724 -3.35 34.87 11.52
CA THR A 724 -2.37 35.97 11.54
C THR A 724 -1.99 36.47 10.15
N ALA A 725 -1.93 35.59 9.15
CA ALA A 725 -1.56 35.97 7.78
C ALA A 725 -2.67 36.83 7.13
N PHE A 726 -3.94 36.50 7.40
CA PHE A 726 -5.10 37.28 6.95
C PHE A 726 -5.19 38.63 7.68
N VAL A 727 -5.01 38.66 9.00
CA VAL A 727 -4.98 39.92 9.77
C VAL A 727 -3.86 40.83 9.28
N SER A 728 -2.70 40.26 8.93
CA SER A 728 -1.57 41.02 8.37
C SER A 728 -1.88 41.59 6.98
N ALA A 729 -2.66 40.86 6.18
CA ALA A 729 -3.10 41.31 4.85
C ALA A 729 -4.18 42.40 4.93
N ASN A 730 -5.08 42.34 5.93
CA ASN A 730 -6.09 43.36 6.19
C ASN A 730 -6.36 43.53 7.69
N THR A 731 -5.77 44.58 8.29
CA THR A 731 -5.90 44.84 9.73
C THR A 731 -7.30 45.26 10.19
N ALA A 732 -8.24 45.45 9.26
CA ALA A 732 -9.64 45.74 9.59
C ALA A 732 -10.47 44.45 9.82
N PHE A 733 -9.97 43.29 9.41
CA PHE A 733 -10.60 42.00 9.66
C PHE A 733 -10.50 41.64 11.14
N ASP A 734 -11.62 41.26 11.75
CA ASP A 734 -11.68 40.77 13.14
C ASP A 734 -11.84 39.24 13.19
N PRO A 735 -10.79 38.49 13.54
CA PRO A 735 -10.85 37.04 13.69
C PRO A 735 -11.91 36.53 14.67
N ALA A 736 -12.20 37.28 15.72
CA ALA A 736 -13.17 36.86 16.74
C ALA A 736 -14.60 36.87 16.20
N GLU A 737 -14.85 37.64 15.14
CA GLU A 737 -16.14 37.77 14.47
C GLU A 737 -16.17 37.00 13.13
N LEU A 738 -15.30 36.00 12.94
CA LEU A 738 -15.29 35.16 11.74
C LEU A 738 -16.69 34.60 11.48
N ALA A 739 -17.20 34.83 10.27
CA ALA A 739 -18.55 34.46 9.85
C ALA A 739 -18.57 33.42 8.74
N ARG A 740 -17.54 33.41 7.88
CA ARG A 740 -17.51 32.61 6.66
C ARG A 740 -16.08 32.29 6.26
N ILE A 741 -15.88 31.04 5.84
CA ILE A 741 -14.67 30.55 5.18
C ILE A 741 -15.05 30.19 3.75
N SER A 742 -14.34 30.73 2.77
CA SER A 742 -14.73 30.63 1.35
C SER A 742 -13.58 30.14 0.50
N PHE A 743 -13.89 29.22 -0.41
CA PHE A 743 -12.98 28.80 -1.48
C PHE A 743 -13.47 29.46 -2.76
N VAL A 744 -12.67 30.38 -3.30
CA VAL A 744 -13.02 31.23 -4.43
C VAL A 744 -12.12 30.88 -5.61
N PHE A 745 -12.67 30.22 -6.62
CA PHE A 745 -11.94 29.64 -7.75
C PHE A 745 -11.62 30.70 -8.83
N ASP A 746 -10.79 31.68 -8.47
CA ASP A 746 -10.49 32.88 -9.29
C ASP A 746 -9.12 32.89 -9.97
N ARG A 747 -8.26 31.89 -9.70
CA ARG A 747 -6.86 31.87 -10.18
C ARG A 747 -6.60 30.85 -11.28
N THR A 748 -7.22 29.67 -11.17
CA THR A 748 -7.22 28.67 -12.24
C THR A 748 -8.57 28.67 -12.96
N LYS A 749 -8.55 28.61 -14.30
CA LYS A 749 -9.76 28.73 -15.15
C LYS A 749 -10.74 27.57 -15.04
N LYS A 750 -10.22 26.35 -14.83
CA LYS A 750 -11.00 25.14 -14.64
C LYS A 750 -10.27 24.18 -13.72
N GLY A 751 -11.01 23.35 -13.02
CA GLY A 751 -10.43 22.35 -12.12
C GLY A 751 -11.50 21.55 -11.40
N ALA A 752 -11.08 20.42 -10.83
CA ALA A 752 -11.90 19.58 -9.97
C ALA A 752 -11.09 19.15 -8.75
N ILE A 753 -11.69 19.30 -7.57
CA ILE A 753 -11.05 19.01 -6.29
C ILE A 753 -12.00 18.23 -5.38
N ILE A 754 -11.40 17.59 -4.39
CA ILE A 754 -12.06 16.92 -3.28
C ILE A 754 -11.62 17.63 -2.01
N ILE A 755 -12.57 18.07 -1.18
CA ILE A 755 -12.30 18.69 0.12
C ILE A 755 -12.90 17.81 1.21
N ASP A 756 -12.11 17.57 2.25
CA ASP A 756 -12.47 16.85 3.45
C ASP A 756 -11.88 17.57 4.69
N ASP A 757 -12.36 17.24 5.89
CA ASP A 757 -11.85 17.71 7.19
C ASP A 757 -11.54 19.23 7.22
N LEU A 758 -12.48 20.10 6.80
CA LEU A 758 -12.34 21.54 7.01
C LEU A 758 -12.49 21.82 8.50
N SER A 759 -11.45 22.31 9.15
CA SER A 759 -11.41 22.48 10.59
C SER A 759 -10.76 23.79 11.02
N VAL A 760 -11.01 24.16 12.28
CA VAL A 760 -10.43 25.33 12.94
C VAL A 760 -9.76 24.87 14.23
N THR A 761 -8.52 25.31 14.44
CA THR A 761 -7.73 24.93 15.62
C THR A 761 -7.08 26.16 16.24
N ASN A 762 -7.18 26.29 17.56
CA ASN A 762 -6.50 27.34 18.30
C ASN A 762 -5.19 26.82 18.87
N VAL A 763 -4.07 27.41 18.44
CA VAL A 763 -2.75 27.04 18.96
C VAL A 763 -2.46 27.82 20.24
N GLU A 764 -2.02 27.12 21.30
CA GLU A 764 -1.69 27.74 22.59
C GLU A 764 -0.46 28.66 22.56
#